data_AF-A0A6C7TBX2-F1
#
_entry.id   AF-A0A6C7TBX2-F1
#
_cell.length_a   1.000
_cell.length_b   1.000
_cell.length_c   1.000
_cell.angle_alpha   90.00
_cell.angle_beta   90.00
_cell.angle_gamma   90.00
#
_symmetry.space_group_name_H-M   'P 1'
#
loop_
_entity.id
_entity.type
_entity.pdbx_description
1 polymer ?
#
loop_
_entity_poly.entity_id
_entity_poly.type
_entity_poly.pdbx_seq_one_letter_code
_entity_poly.pdbx_strand_id
1 'polypeptide(L)'
;MFSKFFIERPVFASVVAIIISLAGAIGLTNLPIEQYPSLTPPTVKVSATYTGADAQTIASTVASPIEDAINGADNMIYMDSTSSSSGTMSLTVYFDIGTDPDQATIDVNNRISAATAKMPDAVKKLGVTVRKTSSATLAAISMYSSDGSMSAVDVYNYITLNVLDELKRVPGVGDANAIGNRNYSLRIWLKPDLLNKFGITATDVISAVNDQNAQYATGKIGEEPVTQKSPYVYSITMQGRLQSPSEFENIILRTNNDGSFLRLKDVADVEIGSQQYSSQGRLNGNDAVPIMINLQSGANALNTAKLVEAKMQELSKSFPEGLEYKIPYDTTKFVIESIKEVIKTFVEALILVIIVMYMFLKNFRATLIPMIAVPVSLLGTFAGLYVLGFSINLLTLFALILAIGIVVDDAIIVVENIDRILHENEQISVKDAAIQAMQEVSSPVISIVLVLCAVFIPVSFISGFVGEIQRQFALTLAISVTISGFVALTLTPSLCALFLRRNEGEPFKFVKKFNDFFDWSTSVFSAGVAYILKRTIRFVLIFCIMLGAIFYLYKAVPSSLVPEEDQGLMIGIINLPSASALHRTISEVDHISQEVLKTNGVKDAMAMIGFDLFTSSLKENAAAMFIGLKDWKDRNVSADEIAMELNKKFAFDRNASSIFIGLPPIPGLSITGGFEMYVQNKSGKSYDQIQEDVNKLVAAANQREELYGVRTTLDTSFPQYKLIIDRDKLKHFNLNMQDVFSTMNATIGTYYVNDFTMLGKNFQVNIRAKGDFRNTQDALKNIFVRSNDGKMIPLDSFLTLQRSSGPDDVKRFNLFPAAQVQGQPAPGYTSGQAIEAIAQVAKETLGDDYSIAWSGSAYQEVSSKGTGSYAFALGMVFVFLILAAQYERWLIPLAVVTAVPFAVFGSFLLVYLRGFTNDIYFQTGLLLLIGLSAKNAILIVEFAMEERFKKGKKIFDAAIEAAKLRFRPIVMTSLAFTFGVLPMIFATGAGSASRHSLGTGLIGGMIAASTLAIFFVPLFFYLLENFNEWLDKKRGKVHE
;
A
#
# COMPACT_ATOMS: atom_id res chain seq x y z
N MET A 1 7.40 48.97 8.03
CA MET A 1 6.09 49.65 8.17
C MET A 1 4.92 48.68 8.30
N PHE A 2 4.93 47.51 7.64
CA PHE A 2 3.87 46.50 7.72
C PHE A 2 3.51 46.07 9.16
N SER A 3 4.47 45.58 9.95
CA SER A 3 4.19 45.09 11.32
C SER A 3 3.68 46.18 12.28
N LYS A 4 4.11 47.43 12.08
CA LYS A 4 3.65 48.57 12.89
C LYS A 4 2.13 48.75 12.82
N PHE A 5 1.51 48.51 11.65
CA PHE A 5 0.06 48.60 11.48
C PHE A 5 -0.69 47.65 12.44
N PHE A 6 -0.19 46.43 12.60
CA PHE A 6 -0.79 45.42 13.49
C PHE A 6 -0.47 45.67 14.96
N ILE A 7 0.74 46.16 15.28
CA ILE A 7 1.11 46.56 16.65
C ILE A 7 0.18 47.68 17.18
N GLU A 8 -0.23 48.60 16.31
CA GLU A 8 -1.18 49.66 16.67
C GLU A 8 -2.64 49.19 16.68
N ARG A 9 -2.95 48.06 16.04
CA ARG A 9 -4.32 47.53 15.86
C ARG A 9 -4.43 46.07 16.31
N PRO A 10 -4.31 45.80 17.63
CA PRO A 10 -4.23 44.44 18.16
C PRO A 10 -5.51 43.61 18.00
N VAL A 11 -6.68 44.28 17.98
CA VAL A 11 -7.96 43.61 17.71
C VAL A 11 -7.98 43.07 16.29
N PHE A 12 -7.51 43.85 15.31
CA PHE A 12 -7.45 43.42 13.92
C PHE A 12 -6.50 42.23 13.74
N ALA A 13 -5.31 42.28 14.35
CA ALA A 13 -4.35 41.17 14.35
C ALA A 13 -4.97 39.87 14.90
N SER A 14 -5.67 39.98 16.04
CA SER A 14 -6.36 38.84 16.67
C SER A 14 -7.49 38.29 15.81
N VAL A 15 -8.31 39.15 15.19
CA VAL A 15 -9.43 38.73 14.33
C VAL A 15 -8.93 37.94 13.12
N VAL A 16 -7.85 38.37 12.47
CA VAL A 16 -7.27 37.64 11.34
C VAL A 16 -6.81 36.23 11.78
N ALA A 17 -6.12 36.12 12.91
CA ALA A 17 -5.67 34.83 13.45
C ALA A 17 -6.85 33.90 13.82
N ILE A 18 -7.94 34.46 14.37
CA ILE A 18 -9.16 33.71 14.68
C ILE A 18 -9.83 33.21 13.40
N ILE A 19 -9.93 34.04 12.35
CA ILE A 19 -10.52 33.63 11.06
C ILE A 19 -9.72 32.49 10.43
N ILE A 20 -8.38 32.58 10.42
CA ILE A 20 -7.50 31.51 9.92
C ILE A 20 -7.75 30.21 10.70
N SER A 21 -7.78 30.29 12.03
CA SER A 21 -8.00 29.13 12.89
C SER A 21 -9.39 28.51 12.71
N LEU A 22 -10.43 29.34 12.53
CA LEU A 22 -11.81 28.90 12.34
C LEU A 22 -12.00 28.23 10.97
N ALA A 23 -11.47 28.82 9.91
CA ALA A 23 -11.46 28.20 8.58
C ALA A 23 -10.72 26.86 8.61
N GLY A 24 -9.60 26.81 9.35
CA GLY A 24 -8.84 25.60 9.62
C GLY A 24 -9.65 24.52 10.33
N ALA A 25 -10.38 24.87 11.38
CA ALA A 25 -11.25 23.96 12.11
C ALA A 25 -12.39 23.40 11.23
N ILE A 26 -12.99 24.24 10.37
CA ILE A 26 -14.00 23.80 9.40
C ILE A 26 -13.40 22.86 8.35
N GLY A 27 -12.18 23.15 7.87
CA GLY A 27 -11.46 22.26 6.95
C GLY A 27 -11.18 20.89 7.60
N LEU A 28 -10.69 20.91 8.84
CA LEU A 28 -10.37 19.71 9.62
C LEU A 28 -11.55 18.74 9.75
N THR A 29 -12.78 19.23 9.92
CA THR A 29 -13.97 18.36 10.05
C THR A 29 -14.41 17.73 8.74
N ASN A 30 -14.00 18.27 7.59
CA ASN A 30 -14.48 17.88 6.28
C ASN A 30 -13.42 17.16 5.42
N LEU A 31 -12.18 17.09 5.89
CA LEU A 31 -11.09 16.39 5.20
C LEU A 31 -11.26 14.85 5.29
N PRO A 32 -11.02 14.10 4.20
CA PRO A 32 -10.95 12.64 4.24
C PRO A 32 -9.83 12.14 5.15
N ILE A 33 -10.01 10.98 5.79
CA ILE A 33 -8.98 10.36 6.65
C ILE A 33 -8.46 9.09 6.01
N GLU A 34 -7.20 9.08 5.61
CA GLU A 34 -6.54 7.96 4.92
C GLU A 34 -5.29 7.52 5.68
N GLN A 35 -4.73 6.36 5.34
CA GLN A 35 -3.43 5.95 5.89
C GLN A 35 -2.28 6.65 5.15
N TYR A 36 -2.34 6.55 3.83
CA TYR A 36 -1.44 7.15 2.86
C TYR A 36 -2.28 7.81 1.77
N PRO A 37 -1.74 8.81 1.03
CA PRO A 37 -2.38 9.23 -0.21
C PRO A 37 -2.42 8.06 -1.21
N SER A 38 -3.03 8.27 -2.38
CA SER A 38 -3.13 7.26 -3.45
C SER A 38 -1.76 6.88 -4.02
N LEU A 39 -1.00 6.06 -3.29
CA LEU A 39 0.34 5.57 -3.66
C LEU A 39 0.30 4.22 -4.36
N THR A 40 -0.86 3.56 -4.36
CA THR A 40 -1.06 2.30 -5.04
C THR A 40 -1.43 2.54 -6.50
N PRO A 41 -0.76 1.85 -7.44
CA PRO A 41 -1.19 1.82 -8.84
C PRO A 41 -2.67 1.43 -8.94
N PRO A 42 -3.52 2.23 -9.62
CA PRO A 42 -4.88 1.82 -9.93
C PRO A 42 -4.87 0.54 -10.75
N THR A 43 -5.78 -0.40 -10.45
CA THR A 43 -5.87 -1.67 -11.17
C THR A 43 -7.25 -1.91 -11.77
N VAL A 44 -7.25 -2.47 -12.98
CA VAL A 44 -8.45 -2.97 -13.66
C VAL A 44 -8.31 -4.47 -13.82
N LYS A 45 -9.26 -5.22 -13.29
CA LYS A 45 -9.30 -6.69 -13.38
C LYS A 45 -10.24 -7.13 -14.49
N VAL A 46 -9.70 -7.92 -15.40
CA VAL A 46 -10.40 -8.56 -16.50
C VAL A 46 -10.48 -10.06 -16.20
N SER A 47 -11.67 -10.64 -16.26
CA SER A 47 -11.86 -12.06 -15.97
C SER A 47 -12.71 -12.73 -17.04
N ALA A 48 -12.26 -13.89 -17.49
CA ALA A 48 -12.94 -14.71 -18.48
C ALA A 48 -12.88 -16.19 -18.07
N THR A 49 -13.86 -16.98 -18.51
CA THR A 49 -13.94 -18.41 -18.19
C THR A 49 -14.03 -19.22 -19.48
N TYR A 50 -13.14 -20.22 -19.62
CA TYR A 50 -13.17 -21.25 -20.64
C TYR A 50 -13.17 -22.63 -19.98
N THR A 51 -14.35 -23.07 -19.54
CA THR A 51 -14.53 -24.33 -18.80
C THR A 51 -13.98 -25.54 -19.56
N GLY A 52 -13.09 -26.30 -18.90
CA GLY A 52 -12.52 -27.55 -19.43
C GLY A 52 -11.32 -27.40 -20.37
N ALA A 53 -10.85 -26.17 -20.63
CA ALA A 53 -9.60 -25.93 -21.33
C ALA A 53 -8.41 -26.00 -20.37
N ASP A 54 -7.24 -26.43 -20.86
CA ASP A 54 -6.00 -26.41 -20.08
C ASP A 54 -5.43 -24.98 -19.94
N ALA A 55 -4.62 -24.76 -18.91
CA ALA A 55 -4.05 -23.45 -18.59
C ALA A 55 -3.24 -22.83 -19.74
N GLN A 56 -2.49 -23.63 -20.51
CA GLN A 56 -1.66 -23.13 -21.61
C GLN A 56 -2.52 -22.66 -22.80
N THR A 57 -3.57 -23.42 -23.12
CA THR A 57 -4.53 -23.04 -24.16
C THR A 57 -5.25 -21.76 -23.78
N ILE A 58 -5.69 -21.61 -22.53
CA ILE A 58 -6.35 -20.39 -22.05
C ILE A 58 -5.39 -19.19 -22.16
N ALA A 59 -4.15 -19.35 -21.71
CA ALA A 59 -3.13 -18.29 -21.81
C ALA A 59 -2.89 -17.86 -23.27
N SER A 60 -2.88 -18.81 -24.20
CA SER A 60 -2.55 -18.55 -25.61
C SER A 60 -3.74 -18.05 -26.44
N THR A 61 -4.96 -18.49 -26.12
CA THR A 61 -6.16 -18.25 -26.96
C THR A 61 -7.19 -17.33 -26.33
N VAL A 62 -7.08 -17.05 -25.03
CA VAL A 62 -7.98 -16.14 -24.30
C VAL A 62 -7.19 -14.97 -23.72
N ALA A 63 -6.14 -15.23 -22.93
CA ALA A 63 -5.35 -14.15 -22.31
C ALA A 63 -4.60 -13.32 -23.36
N SER A 64 -3.77 -13.96 -24.21
CA SER A 64 -2.96 -13.27 -25.23
C SER A 64 -3.76 -12.28 -26.10
N PRO A 65 -4.90 -12.64 -26.73
CA PRO A 65 -5.64 -11.67 -27.57
C PRO A 65 -6.27 -10.52 -26.76
N ILE A 66 -6.54 -10.72 -25.48
CA ILE A 66 -7.01 -9.65 -24.57
C ILE A 66 -5.84 -8.74 -24.20
N GLU A 67 -4.70 -9.31 -23.81
CA GLU A 67 -3.49 -8.57 -23.50
C GLU A 67 -3.05 -7.71 -24.70
N ASP A 68 -3.03 -8.28 -25.90
CA ASP A 68 -2.65 -7.57 -27.13
C ASP A 68 -3.56 -6.35 -27.42
N ALA A 69 -4.85 -6.44 -27.07
CA ALA A 69 -5.80 -5.35 -27.26
C ALA A 69 -5.67 -4.26 -26.19
N ILE A 70 -5.37 -4.65 -24.95
CA ILE A 70 -5.19 -3.72 -23.83
C ILE A 70 -3.85 -3.00 -23.92
N ASN A 71 -2.82 -3.67 -24.44
CA ASN A 71 -1.49 -3.09 -24.60
C ASN A 71 -1.53 -1.72 -25.29
N GLY A 72 -0.82 -0.76 -24.72
CA GLY A 72 -0.88 0.64 -25.14
C GLY A 72 -2.10 1.41 -24.63
N ALA A 73 -2.76 0.92 -23.58
CA ALA A 73 -3.69 1.73 -22.77
C ALA A 73 -2.96 2.92 -22.12
N ASP A 74 -3.68 4.03 -21.98
CA ASP A 74 -3.08 5.28 -21.49
C ASP A 74 -2.58 5.11 -20.05
N ASN A 75 -1.35 5.56 -19.78
CA ASN A 75 -0.68 5.45 -18.48
C ASN A 75 -0.55 4.02 -17.91
N MET A 76 -0.66 2.98 -18.73
CA MET A 76 -0.41 1.60 -18.29
C MET A 76 1.08 1.42 -17.94
N ILE A 77 1.38 0.86 -16.76
CA ILE A 77 2.75 0.56 -16.33
C ILE A 77 3.15 -0.88 -16.69
N TYR A 78 2.30 -1.85 -16.35
CA TYR A 78 2.46 -3.26 -16.65
C TYR A 78 1.14 -4.01 -16.50
N MET A 79 1.09 -5.24 -16.96
CA MET A 79 -0.05 -6.13 -16.76
C MET A 79 0.41 -7.58 -16.61
N ASP A 80 -0.30 -8.33 -15.76
CA ASP A 80 -0.08 -9.75 -15.58
C ASP A 80 -1.38 -10.52 -15.81
N SER A 81 -1.30 -11.65 -16.51
CA SER A 81 -2.40 -12.60 -16.59
C SER A 81 -2.03 -13.92 -15.97
N THR A 82 -2.99 -14.52 -15.28
CA THR A 82 -2.94 -15.86 -14.76
C THR A 82 -4.08 -16.67 -15.36
N SER A 83 -3.73 -17.78 -16.00
CA SER A 83 -4.68 -18.73 -16.57
C SER A 83 -4.56 -20.06 -15.83
N SER A 84 -5.68 -20.57 -15.33
CA SER A 84 -5.73 -21.76 -14.47
C SER A 84 -6.41 -22.93 -15.17
N SER A 85 -5.97 -24.15 -14.86
CA SER A 85 -6.58 -25.41 -15.32
C SER A 85 -8.05 -25.57 -14.89
N SER A 86 -8.48 -24.79 -13.89
CA SER A 86 -9.88 -24.63 -13.49
C SER A 86 -10.78 -24.02 -14.57
N GLY A 87 -10.20 -23.59 -15.70
CA GLY A 87 -10.93 -22.96 -16.80
C GLY A 87 -11.07 -21.46 -16.63
N THR A 88 -10.29 -20.82 -15.76
CA THR A 88 -10.40 -19.38 -15.46
C THR A 88 -9.18 -18.61 -15.95
N MET A 89 -9.42 -17.39 -16.44
CA MET A 89 -8.40 -16.42 -16.81
C MET A 89 -8.64 -15.14 -16.02
N SER A 90 -7.61 -14.69 -15.32
CA SER A 90 -7.59 -13.42 -14.58
C SER A 90 -6.44 -12.58 -15.10
N LEU A 91 -6.74 -11.42 -15.69
CA LEU A 91 -5.77 -10.43 -16.14
C LEU A 91 -5.93 -9.17 -15.28
N THR A 92 -4.83 -8.68 -14.72
CA THR A 92 -4.78 -7.44 -13.96
C THR A 92 -3.92 -6.43 -14.70
N VAL A 93 -4.50 -5.28 -15.00
CA VAL A 93 -3.82 -4.16 -15.68
C VAL A 93 -3.51 -3.11 -14.65
N TYR A 94 -2.24 -2.72 -14.53
CA TYR A 94 -1.77 -1.72 -13.58
C TYR A 94 -1.49 -0.41 -14.31
N PHE A 95 -1.94 0.69 -13.71
CA PHE A 95 -1.80 2.05 -14.23
C PHE A 95 -0.87 2.89 -13.36
N ASP A 96 -0.31 3.95 -13.93
CA ASP A 96 0.57 4.85 -13.20
C ASP A 96 -0.17 5.57 -12.07
N ILE A 97 0.57 5.94 -11.04
CA ILE A 97 0.05 6.56 -9.84
C ILE A 97 -0.55 7.94 -10.18
N GLY A 98 -1.79 8.17 -9.74
CA GLY A 98 -2.56 9.37 -10.07
C GLY A 98 -3.46 9.24 -11.30
N THR A 99 -3.46 8.10 -11.99
CA THR A 99 -4.43 7.82 -13.06
C THR A 99 -5.84 7.67 -12.50
N ASP A 100 -6.85 8.24 -13.17
CA ASP A 100 -8.25 8.05 -12.79
C ASP A 100 -8.68 6.58 -13.03
N PRO A 101 -9.07 5.84 -11.97
CA PRO A 101 -9.45 4.44 -12.10
C PRO A 101 -10.72 4.24 -12.94
N ASP A 102 -11.62 5.21 -13.02
CA ASP A 102 -12.84 5.08 -13.83
C ASP A 102 -12.52 5.23 -15.32
N GLN A 103 -11.72 6.23 -15.70
CA GLN A 103 -11.22 6.39 -17.07
C GLN A 103 -10.41 5.17 -17.54
N ALA A 104 -9.52 4.63 -16.70
CA ALA A 104 -8.77 3.42 -16.99
C ALA A 104 -9.69 2.20 -17.23
N THR A 105 -10.74 2.07 -16.42
CA THR A 105 -11.74 1.00 -16.57
C THR A 105 -12.52 1.11 -17.89
N ILE A 106 -12.86 2.33 -18.29
CA ILE A 106 -13.56 2.59 -19.57
C ILE A 106 -12.63 2.31 -20.75
N ASP A 107 -11.37 2.74 -20.71
CA ASP A 107 -10.39 2.46 -21.77
C ASP A 107 -10.20 0.95 -21.99
N VAL A 108 -10.01 0.21 -20.89
CA VAL A 108 -9.90 -1.26 -20.94
C VAL A 108 -11.17 -1.91 -21.49
N ASN A 109 -12.37 -1.47 -21.07
CA ASN A 109 -13.64 -1.97 -21.60
C ASN A 109 -13.80 -1.75 -23.12
N ASN A 110 -13.41 -0.56 -23.60
CA ASN A 110 -13.48 -0.23 -25.02
C ASN A 110 -12.57 -1.14 -25.84
N ARG A 111 -11.36 -1.42 -25.34
CA ARG A 111 -10.38 -2.32 -25.99
C ARG A 111 -10.83 -3.78 -26.01
N ILE A 112 -11.43 -4.25 -24.91
CA ILE A 112 -11.96 -5.63 -24.82
C ILE A 112 -13.12 -5.87 -25.80
N SER A 113 -13.95 -4.85 -26.05
CA SER A 113 -15.03 -4.93 -27.02
C SER A 113 -14.50 -5.27 -28.43
N ALA A 114 -13.33 -4.75 -28.81
CA ALA A 114 -12.67 -5.11 -30.06
C ALA A 114 -12.05 -6.52 -30.03
N ALA A 115 -11.47 -6.94 -28.91
CA ALA A 115 -10.86 -8.27 -28.75
C ALA A 115 -11.89 -9.41 -28.72
N THR A 116 -13.11 -9.13 -28.25
CA THR A 116 -14.19 -10.12 -28.08
C THR A 116 -14.48 -10.88 -29.38
N ALA A 117 -14.35 -10.24 -30.54
CA ALA A 117 -14.55 -10.89 -31.85
C ALA A 117 -13.59 -12.07 -32.11
N LYS A 118 -12.37 -12.02 -31.55
CA LYS A 118 -11.31 -13.02 -31.76
C LYS A 118 -11.35 -14.17 -30.74
N MET A 119 -12.24 -14.10 -29.76
CA MET A 119 -12.31 -15.09 -28.68
C MET A 119 -13.09 -16.36 -29.08
N PRO A 120 -12.82 -17.51 -28.44
CA PRO A 120 -13.65 -18.70 -28.57
C PRO A 120 -15.11 -18.45 -28.18
N ASP A 121 -16.06 -19.04 -28.90
CA ASP A 121 -17.50 -18.82 -28.66
C ASP A 121 -17.97 -19.32 -27.28
N ALA A 122 -17.30 -20.33 -26.71
CA ALA A 122 -17.56 -20.79 -25.35
C ALA A 122 -17.29 -19.71 -24.29
N VAL A 123 -16.27 -18.86 -24.50
CA VAL A 123 -15.94 -17.73 -23.63
C VAL A 123 -16.98 -16.63 -23.78
N LYS A 124 -17.38 -16.31 -25.02
CA LYS A 124 -18.41 -15.29 -25.31
C LYS A 124 -19.74 -15.60 -24.61
N LYS A 125 -20.13 -16.87 -24.53
CA LYS A 125 -21.37 -17.32 -23.85
C LYS A 125 -21.35 -17.05 -22.35
N LEU A 126 -20.20 -17.20 -21.69
CA LEU A 126 -20.04 -16.92 -20.26
C LEU A 126 -19.78 -15.42 -19.98
N GLY A 127 -19.33 -14.70 -21.00
CA GLY A 127 -19.01 -13.28 -20.94
C GLY A 127 -17.61 -13.01 -20.38
N VAL A 128 -17.03 -11.89 -20.80
CA VAL A 128 -15.81 -11.34 -20.22
C VAL A 128 -16.21 -10.20 -19.31
N THR A 129 -15.73 -10.22 -18.07
CA THR A 129 -16.06 -9.20 -17.08
C THR A 129 -14.85 -8.30 -16.84
N VAL A 130 -15.12 -7.00 -16.71
CA VAL A 130 -14.11 -5.97 -16.43
C VAL A 130 -14.57 -5.20 -15.22
N ARG A 131 -13.72 -5.11 -14.21
CA ARG A 131 -14.06 -4.46 -12.94
C ARG A 131 -12.88 -3.66 -12.43
N LYS A 132 -13.19 -2.48 -11.90
CA LYS A 132 -12.29 -1.70 -11.05
C LYS A 132 -12.22 -2.39 -9.68
N THR A 133 -11.05 -2.83 -9.30
CA THR A 133 -10.83 -3.49 -7.99
C THR A 133 -9.45 -3.10 -7.47
N SER A 134 -9.25 -3.16 -6.16
CA SER A 134 -7.93 -3.00 -5.55
C SER A 134 -7.31 -4.38 -5.30
N SER A 135 -5.99 -4.48 -5.43
CA SER A 135 -5.20 -5.63 -4.96
C SER A 135 -5.19 -5.75 -3.43
N ALA A 136 -5.61 -4.70 -2.71
CA ALA A 136 -5.66 -4.71 -1.24
C ALA A 136 -6.92 -5.39 -0.70
N THR A 137 -6.73 -6.46 0.07
CA THR A 137 -7.77 -6.99 0.96
C THR A 137 -7.91 -6.09 2.18
N LEU A 138 -9.06 -5.45 2.33
CA LEU A 138 -9.36 -4.54 3.45
C LEU A 138 -9.50 -5.31 4.75
N ALA A 139 -10.36 -6.33 4.73
CA ALA A 139 -10.67 -7.18 5.86
C ALA A 139 -11.05 -8.58 5.39
N ALA A 140 -10.95 -9.56 6.29
CA ALA A 140 -11.50 -10.89 6.06
C ALA A 140 -12.37 -11.30 7.25
N ILE A 141 -13.65 -11.51 6.95
CA ILE A 141 -14.67 -11.94 7.89
C ILE A 141 -14.70 -13.46 7.89
N SER A 142 -14.91 -14.07 9.05
CA SER A 142 -15.04 -15.50 9.20
C SER A 142 -16.33 -15.82 9.94
N MET A 143 -17.26 -16.49 9.27
CA MET A 143 -18.54 -16.92 9.86
C MET A 143 -18.51 -18.41 10.18
N TYR A 144 -19.02 -18.80 11.34
CA TYR A 144 -18.95 -20.19 11.83
C TYR A 144 -20.16 -20.54 12.70
N SER A 145 -20.46 -21.83 12.83
CA SER A 145 -21.46 -22.33 13.78
C SER A 145 -20.78 -22.62 15.12
N SER A 146 -21.28 -22.03 16.21
CA SER A 146 -20.72 -22.17 17.56
C SER A 146 -21.15 -23.47 18.25
N ASP A 147 -22.29 -24.04 17.86
CA ASP A 147 -22.90 -25.25 18.44
C ASP A 147 -22.88 -26.47 17.50
N GLY A 148 -22.46 -26.30 16.24
CA GLY A 148 -22.43 -27.35 15.22
C GLY A 148 -23.79 -27.65 14.60
N SER A 149 -24.81 -26.81 14.83
CA SER A 149 -26.15 -26.95 14.24
C SER A 149 -26.17 -26.78 12.73
N MET A 150 -25.22 -26.03 12.17
CA MET A 150 -25.08 -25.76 10.74
C MET A 150 -23.77 -26.34 10.21
N SER A 151 -23.84 -27.06 9.09
CA SER A 151 -22.63 -27.48 8.39
C SER A 151 -21.94 -26.29 7.71
N ALA A 152 -20.66 -26.43 7.36
CA ALA A 152 -19.93 -25.40 6.63
C ALA A 152 -20.58 -25.03 5.27
N VAL A 153 -21.36 -25.94 4.67
CA VAL A 153 -22.10 -25.67 3.42
C VAL A 153 -23.36 -24.85 3.71
N ASP A 154 -24.07 -25.14 4.81
CA ASP A 154 -25.26 -24.39 5.22
C ASP A 154 -24.89 -22.93 5.53
N VAL A 155 -23.79 -22.73 6.27
CA VAL A 155 -23.25 -21.40 6.58
C VAL A 155 -22.90 -20.65 5.28
N TYR A 156 -22.22 -21.30 4.33
CA TYR A 156 -21.85 -20.68 3.06
C TYR A 156 -23.07 -20.22 2.24
N ASN A 157 -24.14 -21.01 2.26
CA ASN A 157 -25.36 -20.67 1.51
C ASN A 157 -26.16 -19.58 2.20
N TYR A 158 -26.22 -19.57 3.53
CA TYR A 158 -26.77 -18.44 4.27
C TYR A 158 -26.02 -17.13 3.94
N ILE A 159 -24.69 -17.20 3.89
CA ILE A 159 -23.85 -16.06 3.49
C ILE A 159 -24.22 -15.60 2.09
N THR A 160 -24.23 -16.51 1.13
CA THR A 160 -24.50 -16.17 -0.27
C THR A 160 -25.89 -15.57 -0.44
N LEU A 161 -26.90 -16.05 0.29
CA LEU A 161 -28.28 -15.59 0.19
C LEU A 161 -28.50 -14.23 0.87
N ASN A 162 -27.99 -14.04 2.08
CA ASN A 162 -28.40 -12.95 2.96
C ASN A 162 -27.28 -11.94 3.29
N VAL A 163 -26.01 -12.36 3.23
CA VAL A 163 -24.88 -11.56 3.73
C VAL A 163 -24.06 -10.97 2.59
N LEU A 164 -23.69 -11.78 1.60
CA LEU A 164 -22.72 -11.42 0.58
C LEU A 164 -23.18 -10.23 -0.28
N ASP A 165 -24.43 -10.23 -0.71
CA ASP A 165 -25.00 -9.14 -1.51
C ASP A 165 -25.20 -7.86 -0.69
N GLU A 166 -25.52 -7.99 0.61
CA GLU A 166 -25.61 -6.85 1.52
C GLU A 166 -24.24 -6.21 1.76
N LEU A 167 -23.17 -7.03 1.87
CA LEU A 167 -21.80 -6.53 1.96
C LEU A 167 -21.34 -5.84 0.67
N LYS A 168 -21.70 -6.37 -0.51
CA LYS A 168 -21.41 -5.74 -1.81
C LYS A 168 -22.09 -4.38 -1.99
N ARG A 169 -23.20 -4.12 -1.29
CA ARG A 169 -23.92 -2.84 -1.33
C ARG A 169 -23.31 -1.78 -0.43
N VAL A 170 -22.42 -2.15 0.49
CA VAL A 170 -21.78 -1.19 1.39
C VAL A 170 -20.88 -0.24 0.59
N PRO A 171 -21.08 1.08 0.69
CA PRO A 171 -20.27 2.05 -0.06
C PRO A 171 -18.75 1.89 0.22
N GLY A 172 -17.97 1.85 -0.87
CA GLY A 172 -16.52 1.69 -0.84
C GLY A 172 -16.02 0.23 -0.80
N VAL A 173 -16.92 -0.76 -0.71
CA VAL A 173 -16.57 -2.16 -0.97
C VAL A 173 -16.47 -2.36 -2.49
N GLY A 174 -15.31 -2.82 -2.95
CA GLY A 174 -15.07 -3.12 -4.36
C GLY A 174 -15.60 -4.49 -4.75
N ASP A 175 -15.35 -5.49 -3.90
CA ASP A 175 -15.93 -6.81 -4.01
C ASP A 175 -16.00 -7.49 -2.64
N ALA A 176 -16.96 -8.40 -2.46
CA ALA A 176 -17.04 -9.28 -1.31
C ALA A 176 -17.14 -10.71 -1.81
N ASN A 177 -16.14 -11.53 -1.48
CA ASN A 177 -16.00 -12.87 -2.02
C ASN A 177 -15.88 -13.88 -0.88
N ALA A 178 -16.86 -14.78 -0.79
CA ALA A 178 -16.76 -15.96 0.08
C ALA A 178 -15.83 -16.98 -0.60
N ILE A 179 -14.73 -17.33 0.05
CA ILE A 179 -13.80 -18.34 -0.48
C ILE A 179 -14.39 -19.71 -0.19
N GLY A 180 -14.53 -20.55 -1.22
CA GLY A 180 -15.27 -21.80 -1.09
C GLY A 180 -15.93 -22.26 -2.38
N ASN A 181 -16.60 -21.34 -3.09
CA ASN A 181 -17.58 -21.64 -4.14
C ASN A 181 -18.53 -22.79 -3.75
N ARG A 182 -18.92 -22.84 -2.47
CA ARG A 182 -19.84 -23.84 -1.90
C ARG A 182 -21.30 -23.46 -2.06
N ASN A 183 -21.61 -22.65 -3.08
CA ASN A 183 -22.99 -22.37 -3.50
C ASN A 183 -23.75 -23.68 -3.64
N TYR A 184 -25.03 -23.68 -3.33
CA TYR A 184 -25.89 -24.79 -3.70
C TYR A 184 -25.85 -24.98 -5.21
N SER A 185 -25.69 -26.23 -5.60
CA SER A 185 -25.90 -26.69 -6.95
C SER A 185 -26.70 -27.96 -6.84
N LEU A 186 -27.71 -28.10 -7.69
CA LEU A 186 -28.36 -29.38 -7.82
C LEU A 186 -27.38 -30.30 -8.56
N ARG A 187 -26.92 -31.32 -7.86
CA ARG A 187 -25.98 -32.31 -8.36
C ARG A 187 -26.74 -33.54 -8.79
N ILE A 188 -26.55 -33.93 -10.04
CA ILE A 188 -27.01 -35.21 -10.56
C ILE A 188 -25.79 -36.12 -10.65
N TRP A 189 -25.68 -37.05 -9.71
CA TRP A 189 -24.60 -38.03 -9.61
C TRP A 189 -24.94 -39.29 -10.39
N LEU A 190 -24.46 -39.35 -11.62
CA LEU A 190 -24.65 -40.50 -12.49
C LEU A 190 -23.97 -41.75 -11.90
N LYS A 191 -24.67 -42.90 -11.98
CA LYS A 191 -24.15 -44.22 -11.61
C LYS A 191 -23.92 -45.03 -12.90
N PRO A 192 -22.69 -45.08 -13.45
CA PRO A 192 -22.41 -45.71 -14.75
C PRO A 192 -22.92 -47.16 -14.86
N ASP A 193 -22.78 -47.95 -13.80
CA ASP A 193 -23.26 -49.34 -13.78
C ASP A 193 -24.76 -49.46 -14.03
N LEU A 194 -25.56 -48.58 -13.42
CA LEU A 194 -27.02 -48.55 -13.61
C LEU A 194 -27.40 -47.96 -14.95
N LEU A 195 -26.71 -46.89 -15.40
CA LEU A 195 -26.89 -46.34 -16.74
C LEU A 195 -26.71 -47.42 -17.81
N ASN A 196 -25.64 -48.21 -17.71
CA ASN A 196 -25.33 -49.30 -18.63
C ASN A 196 -26.37 -50.43 -18.54
N LYS A 197 -26.78 -50.80 -17.32
CA LYS A 197 -27.82 -51.82 -17.07
C LYS A 197 -29.13 -51.49 -17.77
N PHE A 198 -29.51 -50.21 -17.81
CA PHE A 198 -30.76 -49.75 -18.44
C PHE A 198 -30.58 -49.24 -19.88
N GLY A 199 -29.36 -49.26 -20.42
CA GLY A 199 -29.03 -48.84 -21.78
C GLY A 199 -29.18 -47.33 -22.02
N ILE A 200 -28.85 -46.52 -21.01
CA ILE A 200 -28.89 -45.05 -21.03
C ILE A 200 -27.46 -44.49 -21.08
N THR A 201 -27.25 -43.44 -21.86
CA THR A 201 -25.98 -42.69 -21.93
C THR A 201 -26.01 -41.43 -21.09
N ALA A 202 -24.85 -40.82 -20.85
CA ALA A 202 -24.80 -39.50 -20.22
C ALA A 202 -25.51 -38.43 -21.08
N THR A 203 -25.41 -38.51 -22.41
CA THR A 203 -26.11 -37.59 -23.34
C THR A 203 -27.62 -37.69 -23.24
N ASP A 204 -28.18 -38.89 -23.03
CA ASP A 204 -29.62 -39.07 -22.82
C ASP A 204 -30.08 -38.30 -21.57
N VAL A 205 -29.29 -38.33 -20.49
CA VAL A 205 -29.58 -37.56 -19.26
C VAL A 205 -29.43 -36.06 -19.48
N ILE A 206 -28.38 -35.62 -20.17
CA ILE A 206 -28.17 -34.19 -20.49
C ILE A 206 -29.38 -33.64 -21.26
N SER A 207 -29.80 -34.33 -22.34
CA SER A 207 -30.95 -33.92 -23.14
C SER A 207 -32.24 -33.93 -22.33
N ALA A 208 -32.50 -34.99 -21.55
CA ALA A 208 -33.72 -35.08 -20.74
C ALA A 208 -33.82 -33.96 -19.69
N VAL A 209 -32.72 -33.61 -19.02
CA VAL A 209 -32.68 -32.52 -18.05
C VAL A 209 -32.83 -31.16 -18.73
N ASN A 210 -32.18 -30.97 -19.89
CA ASN A 210 -32.30 -29.74 -20.66
C ASN A 210 -33.74 -29.50 -21.16
N ASP A 211 -34.41 -30.56 -21.62
CA ASP A 211 -35.75 -30.49 -22.19
C ASP A 211 -36.84 -30.39 -21.12
N GLN A 212 -36.74 -31.14 -20.01
CA GLN A 212 -37.77 -31.17 -18.97
C GLN A 212 -37.62 -30.06 -17.91
N ASN A 213 -36.43 -29.47 -17.74
CA ASN A 213 -36.23 -28.27 -16.92
C ASN A 213 -36.12 -27.01 -17.80
N ALA A 214 -37.04 -26.85 -18.74
CA ALA A 214 -37.07 -25.74 -19.68
C ALA A 214 -38.11 -24.67 -19.29
N GLN A 215 -37.80 -23.42 -19.59
CA GLN A 215 -38.76 -22.31 -19.46
C GLN A 215 -39.37 -22.01 -20.82
N TYR A 216 -40.66 -22.33 -20.98
CA TYR A 216 -41.41 -22.03 -22.18
C TYR A 216 -42.26 -20.77 -21.99
N ALA A 217 -42.38 -19.96 -23.05
CA ALA A 217 -43.20 -18.76 -23.03
C ALA A 217 -44.70 -19.12 -23.11
N THR A 218 -45.51 -18.42 -22.33
CA THR A 218 -46.98 -18.50 -22.39
C THR A 218 -47.57 -17.24 -23.02
N GLY A 219 -48.78 -17.37 -23.56
CA GLY A 219 -49.54 -16.25 -24.11
C GLY A 219 -50.62 -15.73 -23.16
N LYS A 220 -51.47 -14.84 -23.66
CA LYS A 220 -52.67 -14.38 -22.97
C LYS A 220 -53.92 -14.83 -23.73
N ILE A 221 -54.97 -15.19 -22.99
CA ILE A 221 -56.29 -15.46 -23.56
C ILE A 221 -57.04 -14.13 -23.63
N GLY A 222 -57.60 -13.81 -24.81
CA GLY A 222 -58.34 -12.57 -25.04
C GLY A 222 -57.48 -11.39 -25.52
N GLU A 223 -56.18 -11.59 -25.76
CA GLU A 223 -55.28 -10.56 -26.30
C GLU A 223 -55.47 -10.39 -27.81
N GLU A 224 -55.62 -9.14 -28.26
CA GLU A 224 -55.92 -8.81 -29.66
C GLU A 224 -54.83 -9.31 -30.64
N PRO A 225 -55.20 -9.75 -31.86
CA PRO A 225 -56.54 -9.70 -32.44
C PRO A 225 -57.43 -10.89 -32.05
N VAL A 226 -58.64 -10.63 -31.55
CA VAL A 226 -59.64 -11.68 -31.22
C VAL A 226 -60.90 -11.59 -32.07
N THR A 227 -61.41 -12.75 -32.52
CA THR A 227 -62.61 -12.85 -33.37
C THR A 227 -63.92 -12.58 -32.62
N GLN A 228 -63.95 -12.80 -31.30
CA GLN A 228 -65.03 -12.38 -30.42
C GLN A 228 -64.45 -11.41 -29.39
N LYS A 229 -65.09 -10.25 -29.21
CA LYS A 229 -64.66 -9.22 -28.25
C LYS A 229 -64.84 -9.72 -26.82
N SER A 230 -63.87 -10.48 -26.34
CA SER A 230 -63.81 -10.95 -24.95
C SER A 230 -63.66 -9.74 -24.02
N PRO A 231 -64.52 -9.56 -23.00
CA PRO A 231 -64.41 -8.45 -22.05
C PRO A 231 -63.26 -8.60 -21.06
N TYR A 232 -62.61 -9.78 -21.01
CA TYR A 232 -61.52 -10.08 -20.08
C TYR A 232 -60.30 -10.62 -20.83
N VAL A 233 -59.11 -10.21 -20.37
CA VAL A 233 -57.82 -10.72 -20.80
C VAL A 233 -57.15 -11.41 -19.63
N TYR A 234 -56.77 -12.67 -19.80
CA TYR A 234 -56.10 -13.47 -18.78
C TYR A 234 -54.70 -13.83 -19.24
N SER A 235 -53.68 -13.54 -18.44
CA SER A 235 -52.33 -14.07 -18.65
C SER A 235 -52.28 -15.54 -18.25
N ILE A 236 -51.85 -16.43 -19.14
CA ILE A 236 -51.60 -17.83 -18.79
C ILE A 236 -50.22 -17.90 -18.16
N THR A 237 -50.10 -18.62 -17.04
CA THR A 237 -48.80 -19.01 -16.47
C THR A 237 -48.63 -20.52 -16.57
N MET A 238 -47.48 -20.98 -17.04
CA MET A 238 -47.11 -22.40 -17.09
C MET A 238 -45.77 -22.55 -16.39
N GLN A 239 -45.74 -23.37 -15.35
CA GLN A 239 -44.52 -23.62 -14.59
C GLN A 239 -43.74 -24.76 -15.26
N GLY A 240 -42.78 -24.41 -16.11
CA GLY A 240 -41.90 -25.38 -16.79
C GLY A 240 -40.58 -25.69 -16.06
N ARG A 241 -40.09 -24.77 -15.22
CA ARG A 241 -38.89 -25.00 -14.40
C ARG A 241 -39.20 -25.83 -13.16
N LEU A 242 -38.33 -26.79 -12.88
CA LEU A 242 -38.38 -27.62 -11.68
C LEU A 242 -37.90 -26.85 -10.45
N GLN A 243 -38.47 -27.13 -9.28
CA GLN A 243 -38.19 -26.39 -8.04
C GLN A 243 -37.49 -27.24 -6.96
N SER A 244 -37.74 -28.54 -6.94
CA SER A 244 -37.27 -29.45 -5.89
C SER A 244 -36.41 -30.59 -6.44
N PRO A 245 -35.43 -31.12 -5.68
CA PRO A 245 -34.65 -32.29 -6.09
C PRO A 245 -35.53 -33.50 -6.43
N SER A 246 -36.64 -33.69 -5.72
CA SER A 246 -37.61 -34.75 -5.99
C SER A 246 -38.29 -34.63 -7.36
N GLU A 247 -38.44 -33.42 -7.92
CA GLU A 247 -38.92 -33.25 -9.29
C GLU A 247 -37.86 -33.69 -10.30
N PHE A 248 -36.59 -33.37 -10.05
CA PHE A 248 -35.48 -33.83 -10.89
C PHE A 248 -35.32 -35.35 -10.85
N GLU A 249 -35.45 -35.97 -9.68
CA GLU A 249 -35.49 -37.43 -9.53
C GLU A 249 -36.56 -38.09 -10.41
N ASN A 250 -37.64 -37.38 -10.66
CA ASN A 250 -38.79 -37.85 -11.42
C ASN A 250 -38.72 -37.54 -12.92
N ILE A 251 -37.65 -36.89 -13.41
CA ILE A 251 -37.38 -36.70 -14.84
C ILE A 251 -37.42 -38.06 -15.54
N ILE A 252 -38.19 -38.13 -16.63
CA ILE A 252 -38.39 -39.37 -17.38
C ILE A 252 -37.30 -39.47 -18.44
N LEU A 253 -36.45 -40.50 -18.37
CA LEU A 253 -35.38 -40.74 -19.33
C LEU A 253 -35.84 -41.56 -20.53
N ARG A 254 -36.67 -42.58 -20.27
CA ARG A 254 -37.28 -43.41 -21.31
C ARG A 254 -38.64 -43.91 -20.85
N THR A 255 -39.63 -43.84 -21.74
CA THR A 255 -40.92 -44.50 -21.57
C THR A 255 -40.80 -45.94 -22.07
N ASN A 256 -41.07 -46.91 -21.21
CA ASN A 256 -41.03 -48.32 -21.58
C ASN A 256 -42.34 -48.74 -22.27
N ASN A 257 -42.28 -49.80 -23.08
CA ASN A 257 -43.42 -50.28 -23.86
C ASN A 257 -44.57 -50.85 -22.99
N ASP A 258 -44.28 -51.20 -21.73
CA ASP A 258 -45.24 -51.69 -20.74
C ASP A 258 -45.97 -50.56 -20.00
N GLY A 259 -45.71 -49.30 -20.35
CA GLY A 259 -46.29 -48.11 -19.71
C GLY A 259 -45.56 -47.66 -18.44
N SER A 260 -44.50 -48.36 -18.03
CA SER A 260 -43.63 -47.91 -16.94
C SER A 260 -42.67 -46.80 -17.42
N PHE A 261 -42.21 -45.97 -16.49
CA PHE A 261 -41.26 -44.89 -16.78
C PHE A 261 -39.92 -45.20 -16.11
N LEU A 262 -38.84 -45.20 -16.90
CA LEU A 262 -37.49 -45.16 -16.36
C LEU A 262 -37.16 -43.71 -16.00
N ARG A 263 -36.98 -43.44 -14.72
CA ARG A 263 -36.76 -42.10 -14.18
C ARG A 263 -35.30 -41.86 -13.82
N LEU A 264 -34.93 -40.60 -13.61
CA LEU A 264 -33.56 -40.23 -13.26
C LEU A 264 -33.08 -40.88 -11.96
N LYS A 265 -33.94 -40.97 -10.94
CA LYS A 265 -33.61 -41.64 -9.67
C LYS A 265 -33.22 -43.12 -9.79
N ASP A 266 -33.63 -43.78 -10.88
CA ASP A 266 -33.32 -45.19 -11.10
C ASP A 266 -31.86 -45.38 -11.57
N VAL A 267 -31.20 -44.31 -12.04
CA VAL A 267 -29.85 -44.35 -12.63
C VAL A 267 -28.87 -43.32 -12.05
N ALA A 268 -29.33 -42.36 -11.25
CA ALA A 268 -28.52 -41.31 -10.64
C ALA A 268 -29.03 -40.93 -9.24
N ASP A 269 -28.14 -40.44 -8.38
CA ASP A 269 -28.56 -39.74 -7.16
C ASP A 269 -28.74 -38.24 -7.47
N VAL A 270 -29.79 -37.62 -6.92
CA VAL A 270 -30.02 -36.18 -7.05
C VAL A 270 -29.95 -35.56 -5.66
N GLU A 271 -29.04 -34.62 -5.46
CA GLU A 271 -28.90 -33.93 -4.18
C GLU A 271 -28.66 -32.44 -4.36
N ILE A 272 -28.98 -31.67 -3.32
CA ILE A 272 -28.53 -30.29 -3.21
C ILE A 272 -27.16 -30.36 -2.52
N GLY A 273 -26.11 -30.23 -3.33
CA GLY A 273 -24.73 -30.27 -2.86
C GLY A 273 -24.02 -28.94 -3.07
N SER A 274 -22.72 -28.92 -2.78
CA SER A 274 -21.86 -27.79 -3.14
C SER A 274 -21.52 -27.80 -4.63
N GLN A 275 -21.53 -26.62 -5.24
CA GLN A 275 -21.11 -26.40 -6.62
C GLN A 275 -19.65 -26.82 -6.84
N GLN A 276 -18.78 -26.58 -5.85
CA GLN A 276 -17.39 -27.03 -5.83
C GLN A 276 -17.00 -27.56 -4.44
N TYR A 277 -16.13 -28.57 -4.40
CA TYR A 277 -15.60 -29.19 -3.17
C TYR A 277 -14.08 -28.97 -3.03
N SER A 278 -13.55 -27.94 -3.69
CA SER A 278 -12.11 -27.71 -3.85
C SER A 278 -11.48 -26.86 -2.74
N SER A 279 -12.26 -26.40 -1.75
CA SER A 279 -11.74 -25.56 -0.67
C SER A 279 -12.54 -25.69 0.63
N GLN A 280 -11.91 -25.30 1.74
CA GLN A 280 -12.45 -25.31 3.09
C GLN A 280 -11.86 -24.17 3.91
N GLY A 281 -12.63 -23.61 4.85
CA GLY A 281 -12.14 -22.58 5.76
C GLY A 281 -11.94 -23.08 7.17
N ARG A 282 -11.01 -22.45 7.88
CA ARG A 282 -10.76 -22.66 9.32
C ARG A 282 -10.68 -21.34 10.04
N LEU A 283 -11.15 -21.32 11.28
CA LEU A 283 -10.87 -20.26 12.25
C LEU A 283 -10.48 -20.90 13.57
N ASN A 284 -9.24 -20.68 14.00
CA ASN A 284 -8.68 -21.23 15.24
C ASN A 284 -8.86 -22.77 15.37
N GLY A 285 -8.79 -23.48 14.24
CA GLY A 285 -8.99 -24.94 14.17
C GLY A 285 -10.44 -25.40 13.96
N ASN A 286 -11.43 -24.50 14.02
CA ASN A 286 -12.84 -24.84 13.79
C ASN A 286 -13.26 -24.58 12.32
N ASP A 287 -14.27 -25.29 11.83
CA ASP A 287 -14.88 -25.03 10.53
C ASP A 287 -15.45 -23.61 10.45
N ALA A 288 -15.06 -22.86 9.43
CA ALA A 288 -15.57 -21.52 9.18
C ALA A 288 -15.63 -21.22 7.68
N VAL A 289 -16.44 -20.22 7.31
CA VAL A 289 -16.52 -19.70 5.95
C VAL A 289 -15.85 -18.32 5.89
N PRO A 290 -14.68 -18.20 5.26
CA PRO A 290 -13.97 -16.94 5.09
C PRO A 290 -14.60 -16.11 3.96
N ILE A 291 -14.82 -14.84 4.23
CA ILE A 291 -15.34 -13.82 3.31
C ILE A 291 -14.29 -12.72 3.22
N MET A 292 -13.66 -12.58 2.06
CA MET A 292 -12.71 -11.51 1.80
C MET A 292 -13.44 -10.26 1.33
N ILE A 293 -13.15 -9.14 1.97
CA ILE A 293 -13.66 -7.82 1.61
C ILE A 293 -12.54 -7.04 0.95
N ASN A 294 -12.69 -6.75 -0.32
CA ASN A 294 -11.74 -5.96 -1.09
C ASN A 294 -12.21 -4.51 -1.16
N LEU A 295 -11.28 -3.58 -0.96
CA LEU A 295 -11.58 -2.16 -1.04
C LEU A 295 -11.82 -1.75 -2.50
N GLN A 296 -12.79 -0.88 -2.74
CA GLN A 296 -12.95 -0.25 -4.04
C GLN A 296 -11.76 0.69 -4.31
N SER A 297 -11.22 0.69 -5.53
CA SER A 297 -10.11 1.59 -5.87
C SER A 297 -10.52 3.06 -5.66
N GLY A 298 -9.80 3.77 -4.79
CA GLY A 298 -10.07 5.17 -4.41
C GLY A 298 -11.07 5.38 -3.26
N ALA A 299 -11.54 4.32 -2.60
CA ALA A 299 -12.42 4.44 -1.43
C ALA A 299 -11.65 4.61 -0.11
N ASN A 300 -12.33 5.18 0.89
CA ASN A 300 -11.76 5.39 2.23
C ASN A 300 -11.78 4.09 3.06
N ALA A 301 -10.60 3.51 3.31
CA ALA A 301 -10.47 2.24 4.04
C ALA A 301 -11.12 2.26 5.43
N LEU A 302 -10.87 3.27 6.27
CA LEU A 302 -11.39 3.31 7.65
C LEU A 302 -12.90 3.45 7.68
N ASN A 303 -13.47 4.32 6.82
CA ASN A 303 -14.90 4.51 6.77
C ASN A 303 -15.61 3.26 6.23
N THR A 304 -15.07 2.66 5.17
CA THR A 304 -15.62 1.41 4.62
C THR A 304 -15.57 0.27 5.63
N ALA A 305 -14.46 0.08 6.35
CA ALA A 305 -14.37 -0.95 7.38
C ALA A 305 -15.40 -0.74 8.50
N LYS A 306 -15.57 0.49 9.00
CA LYS A 306 -16.61 0.84 9.98
C LYS A 306 -18.02 0.53 9.47
N LEU A 307 -18.30 0.82 8.20
CA LEU A 307 -19.60 0.52 7.59
C LEU A 307 -19.81 -0.98 7.41
N VAL A 308 -18.76 -1.74 7.06
CA VAL A 308 -18.79 -3.20 6.96
C VAL A 308 -19.05 -3.83 8.34
N GLU A 309 -18.34 -3.39 9.38
CA GLU A 309 -18.58 -3.83 10.77
C GLU A 309 -20.00 -3.50 11.22
N ALA A 310 -20.46 -2.26 10.99
CA ALA A 310 -21.82 -1.84 11.32
C ALA A 310 -22.87 -2.69 10.60
N LYS A 311 -22.65 -3.00 9.31
CA LYS A 311 -23.56 -3.84 8.54
C LYS A 311 -23.54 -5.29 9.02
N MET A 312 -22.39 -5.86 9.36
CA MET A 312 -22.32 -7.19 9.97
C MET A 312 -23.01 -7.25 11.33
N GLN A 313 -22.91 -6.19 12.14
CA GLN A 313 -23.61 -6.08 13.42
C GLN A 313 -25.13 -5.91 13.27
N GLU A 314 -25.59 -5.32 12.16
CA GLU A 314 -26.99 -5.28 11.79
C GLU A 314 -27.50 -6.67 11.39
N LEU A 315 -26.76 -7.33 10.49
CA LEU A 315 -27.10 -8.68 9.98
C LEU A 315 -27.03 -9.74 11.07
N SER A 316 -26.13 -9.61 12.05
CA SER A 316 -26.01 -10.60 13.14
C SER A 316 -27.26 -10.72 14.00
N LYS A 317 -28.17 -9.73 13.96
CA LYS A 317 -29.46 -9.78 14.67
C LYS A 317 -30.48 -10.73 14.03
N SER A 318 -30.30 -11.08 12.75
CA SER A 318 -31.17 -12.00 12.01
C SER A 318 -30.49 -13.35 11.72
N PHE A 319 -29.34 -13.60 12.34
CA PHE A 319 -28.68 -14.90 12.26
C PHE A 319 -29.51 -15.97 12.97
N PRO A 320 -29.65 -17.17 12.38
CA PRO A 320 -30.18 -18.34 13.09
C PRO A 320 -29.39 -18.61 14.37
N GLU A 321 -30.03 -19.26 15.35
CA GLU A 321 -29.35 -19.68 16.58
C GLU A 321 -28.10 -20.51 16.25
N GLY A 322 -26.99 -20.23 16.95
CA GLY A 322 -25.71 -20.91 16.76
C GLY A 322 -24.81 -20.35 15.65
N LEU A 323 -25.25 -19.37 14.85
CA LEU A 323 -24.40 -18.74 13.83
C LEU A 323 -23.72 -17.45 14.35
N GLU A 324 -22.40 -17.42 14.31
CA GLU A 324 -21.57 -16.28 14.74
C GLU A 324 -20.58 -15.83 13.65
N TYR A 325 -19.96 -14.66 13.86
CA TYR A 325 -18.91 -14.14 12.99
C TYR A 325 -17.78 -13.48 13.78
N LYS A 326 -16.58 -13.45 13.18
CA LYS A 326 -15.41 -12.70 13.66
C LYS A 326 -14.70 -12.05 12.48
N ILE A 327 -13.96 -10.97 12.75
CA ILE A 327 -13.08 -10.31 11.76
C ILE A 327 -11.65 -10.40 12.31
N PRO A 328 -10.96 -11.54 12.16
CA PRO A 328 -9.60 -11.75 12.66
C PRO A 328 -8.55 -10.94 11.88
N TYR A 329 -8.85 -10.62 10.62
CA TYR A 329 -7.98 -9.85 9.74
C TYR A 329 -8.66 -8.54 9.37
N ASP A 330 -8.18 -7.43 9.94
CA ASP A 330 -8.62 -6.07 9.61
C ASP A 330 -7.40 -5.15 9.54
N THR A 331 -7.11 -4.67 8.32
CA THR A 331 -5.97 -3.78 8.08
C THR A 331 -6.17 -2.39 8.68
N THR A 332 -7.43 -1.97 8.93
CA THR A 332 -7.73 -0.62 9.43
C THR A 332 -7.42 -0.45 10.91
N LYS A 333 -7.37 -1.54 11.68
CA LYS A 333 -6.95 -1.52 13.08
C LYS A 333 -5.53 -0.94 13.25
N PHE A 334 -4.60 -1.32 12.38
CA PHE A 334 -3.26 -0.72 12.34
C PHE A 334 -3.33 0.78 12.09
N VAL A 335 -4.16 1.20 11.13
CA VAL A 335 -4.30 2.62 10.78
C VAL A 335 -4.83 3.43 11.96
N ILE A 336 -5.88 2.94 12.64
CA ILE A 336 -6.47 3.61 13.80
C ILE A 336 -5.45 3.72 14.95
N GLU A 337 -4.73 2.65 15.28
CA GLU A 337 -3.73 2.67 16.35
C GLU A 337 -2.51 3.52 15.98
N SER A 338 -2.07 3.52 14.72
CA SER A 338 -0.99 4.39 14.24
C SER A 338 -1.38 5.87 14.36
N ILE A 339 -2.62 6.26 14.02
CA ILE A 339 -3.11 7.64 14.21
C ILE A 339 -3.10 8.03 15.70
N LYS A 340 -3.54 7.14 16.61
CA LYS A 340 -3.49 7.41 18.06
C LYS A 340 -2.06 7.63 18.55
N GLU A 341 -1.13 6.78 18.11
CA GLU A 341 0.29 6.91 18.46
C GLU A 341 0.92 8.18 17.89
N VAL A 342 0.50 8.61 16.70
CA VAL A 342 0.91 9.88 16.10
C VAL A 342 0.36 11.08 16.88
N ILE A 343 -0.90 11.04 17.33
CA ILE A 343 -1.47 12.08 18.21
C ILE A 343 -0.71 12.15 19.54
N LYS A 344 -0.37 11.01 20.13
CA LYS A 344 0.46 10.96 21.34
C LYS A 344 1.82 11.61 21.09
N THR A 345 2.49 11.24 20.00
CA THR A 345 3.79 11.82 19.58
C THR A 345 3.67 13.34 19.38
N PHE A 346 2.58 13.81 18.78
CA PHE A 346 2.27 15.23 18.58
C PHE A 346 2.14 15.98 19.91
N VAL A 347 1.42 15.43 20.89
CA VAL A 347 1.26 16.04 22.22
C VAL A 347 2.57 16.05 22.99
N GLU A 348 3.33 14.96 22.96
CA GLU A 348 4.66 14.88 23.59
C GLU A 348 5.62 15.91 22.98
N ALA A 349 5.65 16.03 21.65
CA ALA A 349 6.44 17.02 20.93
C ALA A 349 6.06 18.45 21.33
N LEU A 350 4.75 18.74 21.40
CA LEU A 350 4.25 20.04 21.83
C LEU A 350 4.70 20.40 23.25
N ILE A 351 4.60 19.46 24.19
CA ILE A 351 5.03 19.66 25.58
C ILE A 351 6.54 19.91 25.66
N LEU A 352 7.35 19.12 24.92
CA LEU A 352 8.80 19.30 24.91
C LEU A 352 9.21 20.65 24.32
N VAL A 353 8.56 21.11 23.25
CA VAL A 353 8.78 22.44 22.67
C VAL A 353 8.43 23.54 23.66
N ILE A 354 7.28 23.44 24.36
CA ILE A 354 6.90 24.38 25.42
C ILE A 354 7.96 24.44 26.53
N ILE A 355 8.47 23.29 26.97
CA ILE A 355 9.51 23.22 28.01
C ILE A 355 10.78 23.94 27.53
N VAL A 356 11.25 23.66 26.32
CA VAL A 356 12.44 24.33 25.76
C VAL A 356 12.22 25.84 25.68
N MET A 357 11.09 26.29 25.15
CA MET A 357 10.76 27.72 25.06
C MET A 357 10.73 28.39 26.44
N TYR A 358 10.11 27.75 27.43
CA TYR A 358 10.06 28.27 28.79
C TYR A 358 11.44 28.40 29.43
N MET A 359 12.34 27.44 29.17
CA MET A 359 13.72 27.47 29.66
C MET A 359 14.52 28.67 29.13
N PHE A 360 14.24 29.11 27.90
CA PHE A 360 14.94 30.25 27.28
C PHE A 360 14.25 31.60 27.52
N LEU A 361 12.92 31.65 27.52
CA LEU A 361 12.12 32.87 27.65
C LEU A 361 11.78 33.24 29.10
N LYS A 362 12.18 32.40 30.06
CA LYS A 362 12.18 32.61 31.53
C LYS A 362 10.83 32.78 32.21
N ASN A 363 9.84 33.32 31.53
CA ASN A 363 8.55 33.71 32.08
C ASN A 363 7.38 33.17 31.24
N PHE A 364 6.23 32.99 31.91
CA PHE A 364 5.05 32.36 31.31
C PHE A 364 4.47 33.16 30.13
N ARG A 365 4.46 34.50 30.22
CA ARG A 365 3.85 35.36 29.19
C ARG A 365 4.67 35.37 27.90
N ALA A 366 6.00 35.50 28.04
CA ALA A 366 6.92 35.43 26.93
C ALA A 366 6.86 34.07 26.22
N THR A 367 6.57 32.98 26.96
CA THR A 367 6.37 31.65 26.38
C THR A 367 5.01 31.49 25.69
N LEU A 368 3.94 32.01 26.28
CA LEU A 368 2.58 31.85 25.76
C LEU A 368 2.36 32.55 24.41
N ILE A 369 2.93 33.75 24.22
CA ILE A 369 2.76 34.53 22.99
C ILE A 369 3.22 33.76 21.74
N PRO A 370 4.46 33.26 21.65
CA PRO A 370 4.91 32.48 20.50
C PRO A 370 4.19 31.12 20.41
N MET A 371 3.71 30.56 21.52
CA MET A 371 2.91 29.33 21.49
C MET A 371 1.56 29.50 20.79
N ILE A 372 1.00 30.72 20.70
CA ILE A 372 -0.22 30.97 19.92
C ILE A 372 0.00 30.74 18.42
N ALA A 373 1.25 30.85 17.93
CA ALA A 373 1.55 30.55 16.53
C ALA A 373 1.26 29.09 16.16
N VAL A 374 1.38 28.15 17.11
CA VAL A 374 1.16 26.72 16.86
C VAL A 374 -0.31 26.43 16.53
N PRO A 375 -1.32 26.74 17.38
CA PRO A 375 -2.71 26.52 17.03
C PRO A 375 -3.13 27.22 15.74
N VAL A 376 -2.72 28.48 15.54
CA VAL A 376 -3.14 29.28 14.38
C VAL A 376 -2.60 28.71 13.08
N SER A 377 -1.31 28.33 13.07
CA SER A 377 -0.66 27.85 11.84
C SER A 377 -1.04 26.40 11.53
N LEU A 378 -1.10 25.53 12.54
CA LEU A 378 -1.48 24.14 12.33
C LEU A 378 -2.96 24.00 11.94
N LEU A 379 -3.87 24.72 12.62
CA LEU A 379 -5.28 24.73 12.20
C LEU A 379 -5.43 25.35 10.81
N GLY A 380 -4.83 26.51 10.58
CA GLY A 380 -4.89 27.18 9.28
C GLY A 380 -4.37 26.33 8.12
N THR A 381 -3.43 25.41 8.39
CA THR A 381 -2.91 24.47 7.39
C THR A 381 -4.00 23.52 6.89
N PHE A 382 -4.92 23.06 7.75
CA PHE A 382 -6.05 22.24 7.30
C PHE A 382 -6.98 22.97 6.33
N ALA A 383 -7.14 24.29 6.45
CA ALA A 383 -7.88 25.07 5.45
C ALA A 383 -7.17 25.03 4.08
N GLY A 384 -5.84 25.18 4.08
CA GLY A 384 -5.04 25.07 2.86
C GLY A 384 -5.11 23.68 2.22
N LEU A 385 -4.98 22.63 3.04
CA LEU A 385 -5.11 21.23 2.58
C LEU A 385 -6.50 20.97 1.99
N TYR A 386 -7.56 21.48 2.62
CA TYR A 386 -8.93 21.33 2.12
C TYR A 386 -9.13 22.00 0.77
N VAL A 387 -8.64 23.24 0.60
CA VAL A 387 -8.74 23.97 -0.68
C VAL A 387 -7.94 23.28 -1.80
N LEU A 388 -6.83 22.64 -1.45
CA LEU A 388 -5.98 21.90 -2.40
C LEU A 388 -6.46 20.46 -2.67
N GLY A 389 -7.51 19.99 -1.99
CA GLY A 389 -8.06 18.64 -2.17
C GLY A 389 -7.21 17.51 -1.54
N PHE A 390 -6.49 17.79 -0.46
CA PHE A 390 -5.67 16.80 0.26
C PHE A 390 -6.50 16.01 1.28
N SER A 391 -5.92 14.96 1.86
CA SER A 391 -6.50 14.16 2.94
C SER A 391 -5.67 14.27 4.22
N ILE A 392 -6.26 13.93 5.36
CA ILE A 392 -5.53 13.71 6.61
C ILE A 392 -5.02 12.27 6.57
N ASN A 393 -3.70 12.12 6.54
CA ASN A 393 -3.02 10.84 6.49
C ASN A 393 -1.72 10.85 7.34
N LEU A 394 -1.06 9.69 7.48
CA LEU A 394 0.14 9.58 8.30
C LEU A 394 1.23 10.57 7.90
N LEU A 395 1.42 10.80 6.60
CA LEU A 395 2.43 11.73 6.07
C LEU A 395 2.11 13.18 6.46
N THR A 396 0.85 13.60 6.31
CA THR A 396 0.42 14.94 6.74
C THR A 396 0.55 15.13 8.25
N LEU A 397 0.24 14.11 9.05
CA LEU A 397 0.39 14.18 10.51
C LEU A 397 1.87 14.23 10.93
N PHE A 398 2.75 13.46 10.26
CA PHE A 398 4.19 13.59 10.46
C PHE A 398 4.68 14.99 10.14
N ALA A 399 4.28 15.56 8.99
CA ALA A 399 4.60 16.93 8.63
C ALA A 399 4.09 17.95 9.67
N LEU A 400 2.91 17.74 10.26
CA LEU A 400 2.41 18.57 11.36
C LEU A 400 3.23 18.45 12.65
N ILE A 401 3.71 17.24 13.00
CA ILE A 401 4.64 17.05 14.14
C ILE A 401 5.94 17.83 13.89
N LEU A 402 6.52 17.68 12.70
CA LEU A 402 7.72 18.43 12.31
C LEU A 402 7.46 19.94 12.35
N ALA A 403 6.28 20.38 11.92
CA ALA A 403 5.88 21.78 11.90
C ALA A 403 5.84 22.40 13.30
N ILE A 404 5.55 21.66 14.38
CA ILE A 404 5.53 22.23 15.75
C ILE A 404 6.83 22.96 16.05
N GLY A 405 7.96 22.30 15.78
CA GLY A 405 9.28 22.83 16.05
C GLY A 405 9.75 23.92 15.09
N ILE A 406 9.05 24.14 13.97
CA ILE A 406 9.40 25.12 12.93
C ILE A 406 8.50 26.35 13.04
N VAL A 407 7.21 26.15 13.27
CA VAL A 407 6.18 27.19 13.36
C VAL A 407 6.43 28.15 14.53
N VAL A 408 7.11 27.69 15.58
CA VAL A 408 7.47 28.56 16.70
C VAL A 408 8.70 29.42 16.42
N ASP A 409 9.51 29.09 15.41
CA ASP A 409 10.85 29.69 15.21
C ASP A 409 10.77 31.20 15.04
N ASP A 410 9.99 31.67 14.07
CA ASP A 410 9.89 33.10 13.76
C ASP A 410 9.27 33.89 14.93
N ALA A 411 8.29 33.30 15.61
CA ALA A 411 7.65 33.94 16.75
C ALA A 411 8.61 34.04 17.95
N ILE A 412 9.42 33.00 18.20
CA ILE A 412 10.48 33.01 19.22
C ILE A 412 11.51 34.09 18.90
N ILE A 413 11.97 34.19 17.65
CA ILE A 413 12.96 35.18 17.22
C ILE A 413 12.47 36.61 17.51
N VAL A 414 11.19 36.89 17.24
CA VAL A 414 10.59 38.21 17.54
C VAL A 414 10.57 38.48 19.05
N VAL A 415 10.12 37.52 19.85
CA VAL A 415 10.01 37.68 21.31
C VAL A 415 11.39 37.82 21.96
N GLU A 416 12.37 37.03 21.52
CA GLU A 416 13.75 37.08 21.99
C GLU A 416 14.40 38.44 21.70
N ASN A 417 14.18 38.99 20.51
CA ASN A 417 14.73 40.29 20.14
C ASN A 417 14.06 41.43 20.93
N ILE A 418 12.77 41.30 21.29
CA ILE A 418 12.09 42.25 22.18
C ILE A 418 12.66 42.16 23.61
N ASP A 419 12.84 40.95 24.15
CA ASP A 419 13.46 40.76 25.47
C ASP A 419 14.87 41.38 25.52
N ARG A 420 15.68 41.14 24.48
CA ARG A 420 17.01 41.75 24.35
C ARG A 420 16.95 43.28 24.38
N ILE A 421 16.09 43.91 23.56
CA ILE A 421 15.95 45.38 23.51
C ILE A 421 15.49 45.95 24.87
N LEU A 422 14.60 45.25 25.57
CA LEU A 422 14.16 45.65 26.90
C LEU A 422 15.30 45.57 27.92
N HIS A 423 16.16 44.55 27.89
CA HIS A 423 17.33 44.47 28.78
C HIS A 423 18.43 45.48 28.41
N GLU A 424 18.61 45.81 27.13
CA GLU A 424 19.63 46.75 26.67
C GLU A 424 19.23 48.23 26.85
N ASN A 425 17.93 48.56 26.78
CA ASN A 425 17.44 49.93 26.87
C ASN A 425 16.42 50.08 28.00
N GLU A 426 16.85 50.65 29.14
CA GLU A 426 16.03 50.83 30.34
C GLU A 426 14.79 51.72 30.16
N GLN A 427 14.81 52.65 29.19
CA GLN A 427 13.82 53.73 29.08
C GLN A 427 12.75 53.49 28.00
N ILE A 428 12.93 52.49 27.12
CA ILE A 428 12.01 52.23 26.02
C ILE A 428 10.69 51.60 26.49
N SER A 429 9.56 52.03 25.92
CA SER A 429 8.27 51.39 26.17
C SER A 429 8.22 50.01 25.49
N VAL A 430 7.46 49.05 26.02
CA VAL A 430 7.33 47.71 25.41
C VAL A 430 6.76 47.78 23.98
N LYS A 431 5.86 48.74 23.73
CA LYS A 431 5.28 48.97 22.40
C LYS A 431 6.34 49.47 21.41
N ASP A 432 7.17 50.43 21.80
CA ASP A 432 8.22 50.96 20.92
C ASP A 432 9.35 49.94 20.74
N ALA A 433 9.66 49.16 21.78
CA ALA A 433 10.58 48.02 21.69
C ALA A 433 10.10 46.97 20.67
N ALA A 434 8.79 46.67 20.63
CA ALA A 434 8.23 45.79 19.60
C ALA A 434 8.36 46.38 18.19
N ILE A 435 8.15 47.68 18.01
CA ILE A 435 8.33 48.34 16.71
C ILE A 435 9.80 48.29 16.28
N GLN A 436 10.73 48.56 17.20
CA GLN A 436 12.17 48.50 16.94
C GLN A 436 12.60 47.05 16.63
N ALA A 437 12.14 46.07 17.40
CA ALA A 437 12.44 44.66 17.15
C ALA A 437 12.05 44.25 15.74
N MET A 438 10.83 44.62 15.28
CA MET A 438 10.41 44.31 13.92
C MET A 438 11.25 44.99 12.84
N GLN A 439 11.90 46.13 13.12
CA GLN A 439 12.83 46.72 12.16
C GLN A 439 14.10 45.89 11.98
N GLU A 440 14.51 45.15 13.02
CA GLU A 440 15.72 44.32 13.02
C GLU A 440 15.45 42.88 12.54
N VAL A 441 14.29 42.29 12.87
CA VAL A 441 14.05 40.85 12.61
C VAL A 441 13.09 40.54 11.45
N SER A 442 12.41 41.52 10.86
CA SER A 442 11.48 41.24 9.75
C SER A 442 12.18 40.61 8.54
N SER A 443 13.39 41.08 8.20
CA SER A 443 14.16 40.57 7.06
C SER A 443 14.56 39.10 7.26
N PRO A 444 15.18 38.71 8.39
CA PRO A 444 15.41 37.30 8.71
C PRO A 444 14.15 36.44 8.67
N VAL A 445 13.06 36.85 9.32
CA VAL A 445 11.80 36.08 9.36
C VAL A 445 11.24 35.83 7.96
N ILE A 446 11.20 36.84 7.09
CA ILE A 446 10.78 36.66 5.69
C ILE A 446 11.73 35.70 4.96
N SER A 447 13.03 35.78 5.21
CA SER A 447 14.02 34.89 4.59
C SER A 447 13.77 33.43 4.96
N ILE A 448 13.43 33.15 6.22
CA ILE A 448 13.17 31.81 6.73
C ILE A 448 11.96 31.19 6.02
N VAL A 449 10.86 31.94 5.93
CA VAL A 449 9.65 31.52 5.20
C VAL A 449 9.97 31.25 3.73
N LEU A 450 10.63 32.20 3.06
CA LEU A 450 10.95 32.08 1.64
C LEU A 450 11.85 30.89 1.34
N VAL A 451 12.83 30.59 2.20
CA VAL A 451 13.74 29.47 2.02
C VAL A 451 13.04 28.13 2.18
N LEU A 452 12.20 27.98 3.21
CA LEU A 452 11.41 26.76 3.39
C LEU A 452 10.43 26.56 2.21
N CYS A 453 9.79 27.63 1.74
CA CYS A 453 8.97 27.59 0.52
C CYS A 453 9.79 27.27 -0.73
N ALA A 454 10.99 27.82 -0.88
CA ALA A 454 11.87 27.61 -2.02
C ALA A 454 12.39 26.17 -2.12
N VAL A 455 12.50 25.46 -0.99
CA VAL A 455 12.79 24.03 -1.00
C VAL A 455 11.56 23.23 -1.38
N PHE A 456 10.41 23.49 -0.74
CA PHE A 456 9.27 22.57 -0.81
C PHE A 456 8.31 22.82 -1.97
N ILE A 457 8.01 24.07 -2.32
CA ILE A 457 7.08 24.38 -3.41
C ILE A 457 7.55 23.75 -4.73
N PRO A 458 8.83 23.87 -5.14
CA PRO A 458 9.26 23.27 -6.40
C PRO A 458 9.22 21.73 -6.39
N VAL A 459 9.50 21.10 -5.24
CA VAL A 459 9.41 19.64 -5.07
C VAL A 459 7.96 19.16 -5.13
N SER A 460 6.99 20.00 -4.73
CA SER A 460 5.56 19.66 -4.80
C SER A 460 5.02 19.48 -6.24
N PHE A 461 5.78 19.89 -7.26
CA PHE A 461 5.46 19.67 -8.68
C PHE A 461 5.98 18.34 -9.23
N ILE A 462 6.71 17.54 -8.43
CA ILE A 462 7.19 16.23 -8.84
C ILE A 462 6.05 15.22 -8.66
N SER A 463 5.71 14.51 -9.73
CA SER A 463 4.71 13.42 -9.73
C SER A 463 5.35 12.05 -9.53
N GLY A 464 4.52 11.00 -9.48
CA GLY A 464 4.94 9.62 -9.23
C GLY A 464 5.00 9.26 -7.76
N PHE A 465 5.44 8.04 -7.45
CA PHE A 465 5.40 7.48 -6.08
C PHE A 465 6.14 8.35 -5.04
N VAL A 466 7.41 8.67 -5.30
CA VAL A 466 8.22 9.51 -4.40
C VAL A 466 7.67 10.94 -4.35
N GLY A 467 7.24 11.47 -5.51
CA GLY A 467 6.68 12.81 -5.63
C GLY A 467 5.44 13.00 -4.77
N GLU A 468 4.51 12.05 -4.79
CA GLU A 468 3.27 12.15 -4.01
C GLU A 468 3.53 12.07 -2.50
N ILE A 469 4.45 11.21 -2.03
CA ILE A 469 4.87 11.18 -0.62
C ILE A 469 5.48 12.53 -0.22
N GLN A 470 6.43 13.04 -1.01
CA GLN A 470 7.12 14.30 -0.71
C GLN A 470 6.18 15.51 -0.76
N ARG A 471 5.20 15.49 -1.65
CA ARG A 471 4.20 16.55 -1.81
C ARG A 471 3.34 16.74 -0.56
N GLN A 472 2.99 15.65 0.13
CA GLN A 472 2.29 15.73 1.42
C GLN A 472 3.10 16.52 2.46
N PHE A 473 4.40 16.21 2.61
CA PHE A 473 5.28 16.98 3.51
C PHE A 473 5.46 18.41 3.03
N ALA A 474 5.74 18.59 1.74
CA ALA A 474 6.09 19.87 1.16
C ALA A 474 5.00 20.91 1.35
N LEU A 475 3.75 20.58 1.02
CA LEU A 475 2.64 21.53 1.11
C LEU A 475 2.19 21.75 2.55
N THR A 476 2.14 20.71 3.39
CA THR A 476 1.82 20.88 4.81
C THR A 476 2.84 21.78 5.51
N LEU A 477 4.14 21.58 5.25
CA LEU A 477 5.21 22.42 5.83
C LEU A 477 5.22 23.84 5.23
N ALA A 478 5.11 23.98 3.91
CA ALA A 478 5.11 25.30 3.27
C ALA A 478 3.93 26.17 3.73
N ILE A 479 2.72 25.60 3.82
CA ILE A 479 1.53 26.34 4.27
C ILE A 479 1.65 26.69 5.76
N SER A 480 2.00 25.73 6.61
CA SER A 480 2.13 25.97 8.06
C SER A 480 3.20 27.02 8.38
N VAL A 481 4.35 26.96 7.73
CA VAL A 481 5.44 27.94 7.91
C VAL A 481 5.06 29.32 7.35
N THR A 482 4.36 29.38 6.21
CA THR A 482 3.89 30.66 5.66
C THR A 482 2.92 31.35 6.62
N ILE A 483 1.98 30.60 7.20
CA ILE A 483 1.06 31.12 8.21
C ILE A 483 1.83 31.53 9.47
N SER A 484 2.80 30.72 9.91
CA SER A 484 3.67 31.03 11.05
C SER A 484 4.39 32.37 10.86
N GLY A 485 5.07 32.58 9.74
CA GLY A 485 5.75 33.83 9.45
C GLY A 485 4.80 35.02 9.41
N PHE A 486 3.60 34.84 8.84
CA PHE A 486 2.56 35.88 8.89
C PHE A 486 2.14 36.21 10.33
N VAL A 487 1.95 35.20 11.18
CA VAL A 487 1.63 35.36 12.62
C VAL A 487 2.79 36.01 13.39
N ALA A 488 4.04 35.68 13.06
CA ALA A 488 5.24 36.29 13.62
C ALA A 488 5.37 37.77 13.24
N LEU A 489 4.99 38.15 12.02
CA LEU A 489 5.06 39.54 11.55
C LEU A 489 3.90 40.42 12.02
N THR A 490 2.80 39.83 12.49
CA THR A 490 1.55 40.54 12.81
C THR A 490 1.14 40.36 14.27
N LEU A 491 0.61 39.19 14.63
CA LEU A 491 0.03 38.90 15.93
C LEU A 491 1.07 38.90 17.05
N THR A 492 2.24 38.31 16.81
CA THR A 492 3.30 38.15 17.82
C THR A 492 3.76 39.49 18.39
N PRO A 493 4.26 40.46 17.61
CA PRO A 493 4.72 41.74 18.14
C PRO A 493 3.56 42.57 18.72
N SER A 494 2.35 42.41 18.18
CA SER A 494 1.13 43.06 18.70
C SER A 494 0.77 42.55 20.11
N LEU A 495 0.82 41.23 20.34
CA LEU A 495 0.58 40.65 21.65
C LEU A 495 1.71 40.96 22.63
N CYS A 496 2.97 41.01 22.17
CA CYS A 496 4.10 41.46 22.99
C CYS A 496 3.88 42.90 23.49
N ALA A 497 3.51 43.83 22.61
CA ALA A 497 3.25 45.22 22.97
C ALA A 497 2.15 45.40 24.04
N LEU A 498 1.20 44.46 24.13
CA LEU A 498 0.08 44.49 25.07
C LEU A 498 0.35 43.75 26.39
N PHE A 499 0.94 42.55 26.30
CA PHE A 499 0.95 41.60 27.42
C PHE A 499 2.33 41.38 28.05
N LEU A 500 3.40 41.64 27.29
CA LEU A 500 4.76 41.48 27.80
C LEU A 500 5.03 42.57 28.85
N ARG A 501 5.52 42.15 30.01
CA ARG A 501 5.84 43.07 31.11
C ARG A 501 7.31 43.42 31.06
N ARG A 502 7.62 44.67 31.42
CA ARG A 502 8.97 45.17 31.60
C ARG A 502 9.75 44.40 32.66
N ASN A 503 9.09 44.12 33.79
CA ASN A 503 9.72 43.48 34.94
C ASN A 503 9.55 41.96 34.81
N GLU A 504 10.65 41.26 34.54
CA GLU A 504 10.70 39.81 34.75
C GLU A 504 10.69 39.54 36.26
N GLY A 505 9.69 38.81 36.78
CA GLY A 505 9.77 38.28 38.14
C GLY A 505 10.98 37.35 38.27
N GLU A 506 11.48 37.08 39.49
CA GLU A 506 12.62 36.17 39.65
C GLU A 506 12.35 34.83 38.93
N PRO A 507 13.16 34.46 37.91
CA PRO A 507 13.00 33.19 37.24
C PRO A 507 13.29 32.06 38.23
N PHE A 508 12.66 30.90 38.03
CA PHE A 508 12.95 29.73 38.86
C PHE A 508 14.45 29.40 38.87
N LYS A 509 14.97 28.93 40.02
CA LYS A 509 16.42 28.70 40.24
C LYS A 509 17.08 27.87 39.14
N PHE A 510 16.39 26.86 38.62
CA PHE A 510 16.92 25.99 37.56
C PHE A 510 16.95 26.68 36.19
N VAL A 511 15.95 27.52 35.87
CA VAL A 511 15.90 28.31 34.63
C VAL A 511 17.02 29.34 34.61
N LYS A 512 17.26 30.02 35.74
CA LYS A 512 18.38 30.96 35.88
C LYS A 512 19.72 30.27 35.65
N LYS A 513 19.96 29.14 36.33
CA LYS A 513 21.20 28.36 36.18
C LYS A 513 21.43 27.87 34.75
N PHE A 514 20.36 27.48 34.05
CA PHE A 514 20.43 27.11 32.63
C PHE A 514 20.85 28.29 31.76
N ASN A 515 20.27 29.48 32.00
CA ASN A 515 20.63 30.69 31.26
C ASN A 515 22.07 31.12 31.54
N ASP A 516 22.53 31.06 32.79
CA ASP A 516 23.92 31.36 33.15
C ASP A 516 24.91 30.41 32.43
N PHE A 517 24.55 29.11 32.33
CA PHE A 517 25.31 28.14 31.55
C PHE A 517 25.29 28.46 30.05
N PHE A 518 24.16 28.93 29.53
CA PHE A 518 24.02 29.32 28.13
C PHE A 518 24.83 30.59 27.79
N ASP A 519 24.89 31.55 28.70
CA ASP A 519 25.70 32.76 28.50
C ASP A 519 27.20 32.43 28.52
N TRP A 520 27.61 31.46 29.34
CA TRP A 520 28.96 30.88 29.26
C TRP A 520 29.21 30.19 27.92
N SER A 521 28.29 29.36 27.44
CA SER A 521 28.46 28.66 26.15
C SER A 521 28.50 29.64 24.97
N THR A 522 27.78 30.75 25.03
CA THR A 522 27.83 31.86 24.07
C THR A 522 29.23 32.50 24.01
N SER A 523 29.86 32.67 25.18
CA SER A 523 31.22 33.21 25.27
C SER A 523 32.25 32.23 24.69
N VAL A 524 32.09 30.92 24.94
CA VAL A 524 32.93 29.87 24.34
C VAL A 524 32.74 29.82 22.82
N PHE A 525 31.49 29.89 22.34
CA PHE A 525 31.16 29.87 20.92
C PHE A 525 31.81 31.04 20.17
N SER A 526 31.61 32.27 20.65
CA SER A 526 32.19 33.47 20.03
C SER A 526 33.73 33.45 20.03
N ALA A 527 34.36 32.97 21.11
CA ALA A 527 35.81 32.76 21.15
C ALA A 527 36.28 31.69 20.14
N GLY A 528 35.51 30.60 19.99
CA GLY A 528 35.76 29.56 18.99
C GLY A 528 35.65 30.07 17.55
N VAL A 529 34.64 30.89 17.24
CA VAL A 529 34.51 31.55 15.93
C VAL A 529 35.72 32.45 15.66
N ALA A 530 36.14 33.27 16.64
CA ALA A 530 37.34 34.10 16.50
C ALA A 530 38.62 33.27 16.25
N TYR A 531 38.73 32.10 16.88
CA TYR A 531 39.85 31.17 16.66
C TYR A 531 39.84 30.57 15.24
N ILE A 532 38.67 30.17 14.75
CA ILE A 532 38.48 29.60 13.41
C ILE A 532 38.83 30.63 12.33
N LEU A 533 38.34 31.87 12.48
CA LEU A 533 38.61 32.96 11.55
C LEU A 533 40.11 33.29 11.42
N LYS A 534 40.90 33.13 12.49
CA LYS A 534 42.35 33.31 12.47
C LYS A 534 43.11 32.16 11.78
N ARG A 535 42.50 30.99 11.61
CA ARG A 535 43.12 29.76 11.09
C ARG A 535 42.38 29.20 9.87
N THR A 536 41.98 30.11 8.98
CA THR A 536 41.09 29.88 7.82
C THR A 536 41.40 28.62 7.02
N ILE A 537 42.65 28.44 6.56
CA ILE A 537 43.03 27.33 5.66
C ILE A 537 42.80 25.96 6.31
N ARG A 538 43.08 25.83 7.61
CA ARG A 538 42.93 24.54 8.33
C ARG A 538 41.47 24.12 8.40
N PHE A 539 40.56 25.07 8.65
CA PHE A 539 39.14 24.78 8.72
C PHE A 539 38.51 24.57 7.34
N VAL A 540 38.99 25.25 6.29
CA VAL A 540 38.59 24.90 4.91
C VAL A 540 38.97 23.46 4.57
N LEU A 541 40.16 22.98 4.96
CA LEU A 541 40.54 21.58 4.78
C LEU A 541 39.63 20.61 5.57
N ILE A 542 39.26 20.94 6.81
CA ILE A 542 38.30 20.14 7.59
C ILE A 542 36.95 20.04 6.87
N PHE A 543 36.48 21.15 6.27
CA PHE A 543 35.25 21.14 5.48
C PHE A 543 35.36 20.24 4.24
N CYS A 544 36.49 20.28 3.52
CA CYS A 544 36.73 19.36 2.40
C CYS A 544 36.79 17.89 2.83
N ILE A 545 37.38 17.59 3.99
CA ILE A 545 37.38 16.23 4.56
C ILE A 545 35.94 15.78 4.86
N MET A 546 35.13 16.66 5.44
CA MET A 546 33.72 16.37 5.70
C MET A 546 32.94 16.08 4.42
N LEU A 547 33.16 16.84 3.33
CA LEU A 547 32.58 16.56 2.01
C LEU A 547 32.97 15.16 1.49
N GLY A 548 34.24 14.77 1.65
CA GLY A 548 34.69 13.41 1.33
C GLY A 548 34.02 12.34 2.20
N ALA A 549 33.82 12.62 3.50
CA ALA A 549 33.12 11.74 4.41
C ALA A 549 31.63 11.57 4.05
N ILE A 550 30.95 12.64 3.60
CA ILE A 550 29.57 12.56 3.08
C ILE A 550 29.52 11.61 1.89
N PHE A 551 30.46 11.71 0.94
CA PHE A 551 30.49 10.82 -0.22
C PHE A 551 30.69 9.35 0.18
N TYR A 552 31.57 9.09 1.16
CA TYR A 552 31.75 7.74 1.69
C TYR A 552 30.48 7.22 2.39
N LEU A 553 29.88 8.03 3.27
CA LEU A 553 28.65 7.68 3.98
C LEU A 553 27.48 7.43 3.03
N TYR A 554 27.34 8.27 1.99
CA TYR A 554 26.32 8.10 0.95
C TYR A 554 26.42 6.75 0.23
N LYS A 555 27.64 6.25 -0.01
CA LYS A 555 27.86 4.92 -0.58
C LYS A 555 27.73 3.79 0.44
N ALA A 556 27.99 4.05 1.72
CA ALA A 556 27.98 3.05 2.77
C ALA A 556 26.56 2.74 3.30
N VAL A 557 25.66 3.73 3.29
CA VAL A 557 24.28 3.55 3.76
C VAL A 557 23.44 2.88 2.65
N PRO A 558 22.83 1.70 2.91
CA PRO A 558 22.05 0.99 1.90
C PRO A 558 20.71 1.70 1.62
N SER A 559 20.18 1.56 0.41
CA SER A 559 18.88 2.14 0.02
C SER A 559 17.71 1.21 0.36
N SER A 560 16.55 1.80 0.62
CA SER A 560 15.26 1.11 0.65
C SER A 560 14.15 2.06 0.17
N LEU A 561 12.93 1.56 -0.04
CA LEU A 561 11.79 2.40 -0.44
C LEU A 561 11.14 3.09 0.77
N VAL A 562 10.50 2.28 1.63
CA VAL A 562 9.79 2.66 2.85
C VAL A 562 10.04 1.53 3.86
N PRO A 563 10.25 1.82 5.15
CA PRO A 563 10.40 0.78 6.16
C PRO A 563 9.16 -0.13 6.23
N GLU A 564 9.40 -1.43 6.35
CA GLU A 564 8.32 -2.38 6.65
C GLU A 564 7.78 -2.13 8.05
N GLU A 565 6.46 -2.20 8.20
CA GLU A 565 5.77 -1.88 9.45
C GLU A 565 5.20 -3.12 10.09
N ASP A 566 5.29 -3.19 11.41
CA ASP A 566 4.57 -4.18 12.18
C ASP A 566 3.09 -3.78 12.28
N GLN A 567 2.27 -4.34 11.37
CA GLN A 567 0.84 -4.07 11.27
C GLN A 567 -0.02 -4.91 12.23
N GLY A 568 0.58 -5.77 13.04
CA GLY A 568 -0.15 -6.70 13.90
C GLY A 568 -0.91 -7.80 13.15
N LEU A 569 -0.54 -8.01 11.88
CA LEU A 569 -1.07 -9.04 11.00
C LEU A 569 0.10 -9.72 10.28
N MET A 570 -0.05 -11.01 10.01
CA MET A 570 0.86 -11.78 9.17
C MET A 570 0.09 -12.73 8.29
N ILE A 571 0.76 -13.25 7.28
CA ILE A 571 0.22 -14.25 6.38
C ILE A 571 1.13 -15.48 6.30
N GLY A 572 0.54 -16.66 6.28
CA GLY A 572 1.20 -17.93 6.01
C GLY A 572 0.81 -18.44 4.64
N ILE A 573 1.79 -18.74 3.80
CA ILE A 573 1.62 -19.39 2.50
C ILE A 573 2.05 -20.84 2.65
N ILE A 574 1.14 -21.77 2.39
CA ILE A 574 1.35 -23.20 2.60
C ILE A 574 1.12 -23.91 1.27
N ASN A 575 2.18 -24.50 0.73
CA ASN A 575 2.13 -25.24 -0.53
C ASN A 575 2.60 -26.69 -0.32
N LEU A 576 1.72 -27.64 -0.61
CA LEU A 576 2.06 -29.05 -0.66
C LEU A 576 2.52 -29.44 -2.07
N PRO A 577 3.18 -30.60 -2.24
CA PRO A 577 3.51 -31.15 -3.55
C PRO A 577 2.29 -31.17 -4.47
N SER A 578 2.51 -30.94 -5.76
CA SER A 578 1.50 -30.64 -6.78
C SER A 578 0.39 -31.68 -6.92
N ALA A 579 0.67 -32.95 -6.62
CA ALA A 579 -0.30 -34.06 -6.68
C ALA A 579 -1.14 -34.24 -5.40
N SER A 580 -0.99 -33.36 -4.40
CA SER A 580 -1.63 -33.52 -3.10
C SER A 580 -3.12 -33.22 -3.17
N ALA A 581 -3.94 -34.18 -2.76
CA ALA A 581 -5.38 -34.01 -2.64
C ALA A 581 -5.74 -33.09 -1.47
N LEU A 582 -6.89 -32.42 -1.56
CA LEU A 582 -7.34 -31.43 -0.58
C LEU A 582 -7.32 -31.93 0.87
N HIS A 583 -7.69 -33.19 1.12
CA HIS A 583 -7.71 -33.76 2.48
C HIS A 583 -6.33 -33.81 3.15
N ARG A 584 -5.24 -33.96 2.36
CA ARG A 584 -3.88 -33.88 2.89
C ARG A 584 -3.55 -32.44 3.30
N THR A 585 -3.91 -31.49 2.45
CA THR A 585 -3.75 -30.06 2.73
C THR A 585 -4.51 -29.65 3.98
N ILE A 586 -5.75 -30.14 4.17
CA ILE A 586 -6.52 -29.90 5.40
C ILE A 586 -5.76 -30.40 6.63
N SER A 587 -5.24 -31.64 6.60
CA SER A 587 -4.48 -32.20 7.72
C SER A 587 -3.22 -31.41 8.06
N GLU A 588 -2.48 -30.94 7.05
CA GLU A 588 -1.27 -30.14 7.27
C GLU A 588 -1.61 -28.73 7.79
N VAL A 589 -2.64 -28.09 7.24
CA VAL A 589 -3.06 -26.76 7.69
C VAL A 589 -3.58 -26.81 9.13
N ASP A 590 -4.30 -27.85 9.52
CA ASP A 590 -4.77 -28.03 10.89
C ASP A 590 -3.57 -28.24 11.86
N HIS A 591 -2.54 -28.98 11.44
CA HIS A 591 -1.29 -29.12 12.20
C HIS A 591 -0.56 -27.78 12.36
N ILE A 592 -0.36 -27.05 11.25
CA ILE A 592 0.32 -25.74 11.25
C ILE A 592 -0.46 -24.73 12.09
N SER A 593 -1.80 -24.68 11.94
CA SER A 593 -2.68 -23.78 12.68
C SER A 593 -2.56 -23.98 14.19
N GLN A 594 -2.52 -25.22 14.66
CA GLN A 594 -2.33 -25.52 16.10
C GLN A 594 -0.98 -25.01 16.62
N GLU A 595 0.09 -25.12 15.84
CA GLU A 595 1.42 -24.65 16.23
C GLU A 595 1.53 -23.12 16.15
N VAL A 596 0.89 -22.49 15.18
CA VAL A 596 0.80 -21.01 15.07
C VAL A 596 0.08 -20.43 16.28
N LEU A 597 -1.05 -21.01 16.68
CA LEU A 597 -1.83 -20.55 17.86
C LEU A 597 -1.07 -20.71 19.19
N LYS A 598 -0.11 -21.63 19.27
CA LYS A 598 0.76 -21.80 20.45
C LYS A 598 1.91 -20.78 20.51
N THR A 599 2.19 -20.10 19.41
CA THR A 599 3.33 -19.17 19.31
C THR A 599 3.04 -17.89 20.07
N ASN A 600 4.03 -17.37 20.80
CA ASN A 600 3.86 -16.16 21.60
C ASN A 600 3.53 -14.96 20.70
N GLY A 601 2.60 -14.11 21.14
CA GLY A 601 2.16 -12.92 20.40
C GLY A 601 1.03 -13.14 19.38
N VAL A 602 0.71 -14.38 19.01
CA VAL A 602 -0.43 -14.69 18.14
C VAL A 602 -1.75 -14.62 18.93
N LYS A 603 -2.81 -14.08 18.32
CA LYS A 603 -4.15 -13.97 18.91
C LYS A 603 -5.12 -14.97 18.29
N ASP A 604 -5.18 -14.99 16.96
CA ASP A 604 -6.08 -15.85 16.18
C ASP A 604 -5.50 -16.14 14.79
N ALA A 605 -5.95 -17.22 14.17
CA ALA A 605 -5.51 -17.66 12.85
C ALA A 605 -6.71 -18.16 12.03
N MET A 606 -6.90 -17.56 10.87
CA MET A 606 -7.90 -17.93 9.88
C MET A 606 -7.21 -18.58 8.68
N ALA A 607 -7.67 -19.73 8.20
CA ALA A 607 -7.09 -20.39 7.05
C ALA A 607 -8.11 -20.58 5.91
N MET A 608 -7.63 -20.42 4.69
CA MET A 608 -8.31 -20.69 3.44
C MET A 608 -7.58 -21.86 2.78
N ILE A 609 -8.12 -23.07 2.97
CA ILE A 609 -7.55 -24.31 2.47
C ILE A 609 -8.10 -24.56 1.07
N GLY A 610 -7.27 -25.01 0.14
CA GLY A 610 -7.68 -25.20 -1.24
C GLY A 610 -7.69 -23.90 -2.05
N PHE A 611 -6.93 -22.89 -1.60
CA PHE A 611 -6.93 -21.54 -2.15
C PHE A 611 -5.50 -20.99 -2.21
N ASP A 612 -5.10 -20.55 -3.40
CA ASP A 612 -3.83 -19.87 -3.62
C ASP A 612 -4.04 -18.36 -3.57
N LEU A 613 -3.42 -17.71 -2.58
CA LEU A 613 -3.56 -16.28 -2.35
C LEU A 613 -3.05 -15.44 -3.54
N PHE A 614 -2.00 -15.90 -4.23
CA PHE A 614 -1.35 -15.12 -5.28
C PHE A 614 -2.10 -15.15 -6.60
N THR A 615 -2.69 -16.28 -6.95
CA THR A 615 -3.50 -16.41 -8.18
C THR A 615 -4.97 -16.16 -7.90
N SER A 616 -5.37 -16.08 -6.62
CA SER A 616 -6.77 -16.04 -6.19
C SER A 616 -7.60 -17.18 -6.81
N SER A 617 -6.95 -18.32 -7.06
CA SER A 617 -7.55 -19.51 -7.66
C SER A 617 -7.70 -20.63 -6.63
N LEU A 618 -8.55 -21.60 -6.95
CA LEU A 618 -8.79 -22.75 -6.07
C LEU A 618 -7.85 -23.89 -6.47
N LYS A 619 -6.87 -24.16 -5.61
CA LYS A 619 -5.87 -25.23 -5.76
C LYS A 619 -5.88 -26.16 -4.56
N GLU A 620 -6.09 -27.45 -4.79
CA GLU A 620 -6.19 -28.41 -3.70
C GLU A 620 -4.90 -28.56 -2.87
N ASN A 621 -3.72 -28.32 -3.47
CA ASN A 621 -2.42 -28.44 -2.81
C ASN A 621 -1.96 -27.14 -2.12
N ALA A 622 -2.72 -26.05 -2.23
CA ALA A 622 -2.33 -24.75 -1.68
C ALA A 622 -3.30 -24.30 -0.57
N ALA A 623 -2.78 -23.54 0.37
CA ALA A 623 -3.56 -22.87 1.39
C ALA A 623 -2.90 -21.55 1.81
N ALA A 624 -3.73 -20.60 2.23
CA ALA A 624 -3.28 -19.35 2.82
C ALA A 624 -3.85 -19.19 4.23
N MET A 625 -3.06 -18.65 5.14
CA MET A 625 -3.44 -18.40 6.52
C MET A 625 -3.29 -16.92 6.84
N PHE A 626 -4.34 -16.27 7.31
CA PHE A 626 -4.30 -14.92 7.86
C PHE A 626 -4.18 -15.01 9.38
N ILE A 627 -3.09 -14.48 9.91
CA ILE A 627 -2.72 -14.59 11.32
C ILE A 627 -2.85 -13.22 11.97
N GLY A 628 -3.78 -13.12 12.93
CA GLY A 628 -3.97 -11.94 13.76
C GLY A 628 -3.05 -11.99 14.98
N LEU A 629 -2.30 -10.91 15.21
CA LEU A 629 -1.44 -10.79 16.39
C LEU A 629 -2.16 -10.05 17.53
N LYS A 630 -1.67 -10.25 18.76
CA LYS A 630 -2.06 -9.44 19.91
C LYS A 630 -1.64 -7.98 19.70
N ASP A 631 -2.31 -7.04 20.35
CA ASP A 631 -1.96 -5.62 20.26
C ASP A 631 -0.51 -5.38 20.71
N TRP A 632 0.15 -4.35 20.17
CA TRP A 632 1.56 -4.02 20.47
C TRP A 632 1.87 -3.89 21.97
N LYS A 633 0.88 -3.47 22.78
CA LYS A 633 1.00 -3.35 24.24
C LYS A 633 0.96 -4.69 24.99
N ASP A 634 0.35 -5.71 24.38
CA ASP A 634 0.08 -7.02 24.98
C ASP A 634 1.06 -8.10 24.47
N ARG A 635 2.09 -7.70 23.72
CA ARG A 635 3.15 -8.57 23.22
C ARG A 635 4.53 -7.93 23.38
N ASN A 636 5.56 -8.77 23.46
CA ASN A 636 6.96 -8.37 23.62
C ASN A 636 7.85 -8.77 22.44
N VAL A 637 7.25 -9.34 21.38
CA VAL A 637 7.90 -9.78 20.16
C VAL A 637 7.28 -9.06 18.95
N SER A 638 8.09 -8.75 17.94
CA SER A 638 7.63 -8.11 16.70
C SER A 638 7.03 -9.13 15.73
N ALA A 639 6.26 -8.65 14.74
CA ALA A 639 5.78 -9.50 13.65
C ALA A 639 6.93 -10.21 12.92
N ASP A 640 8.03 -9.50 12.63
CA ASP A 640 9.20 -10.08 11.93
C ASP A 640 9.87 -11.17 12.76
N GLU A 641 9.97 -11.00 14.08
CA GLU A 641 10.51 -12.00 14.99
C GLU A 641 9.64 -13.27 15.00
N ILE A 642 8.30 -13.11 15.05
CA ILE A 642 7.37 -14.24 15.01
C ILE A 642 7.42 -14.94 13.64
N ALA A 643 7.44 -14.18 12.54
CA ALA A 643 7.56 -14.73 11.19
C ALA A 643 8.86 -15.54 11.05
N MET A 644 9.98 -15.02 11.56
CA MET A 644 11.26 -15.72 11.56
C MET A 644 11.25 -16.98 12.44
N GLU A 645 10.62 -16.93 13.62
CA GLU A 645 10.45 -18.10 14.50
C GLU A 645 9.67 -19.21 13.79
N LEU A 646 8.53 -18.86 13.19
CA LEU A 646 7.68 -19.80 12.45
C LEU A 646 8.40 -20.34 11.21
N ASN A 647 9.04 -19.47 10.42
CA ASN A 647 9.82 -19.88 9.26
C ASN A 647 10.93 -20.87 9.63
N LYS A 648 11.65 -20.61 10.73
CA LYS A 648 12.70 -21.53 11.21
C LYS A 648 12.12 -22.86 11.67
N LYS A 649 10.95 -22.85 12.32
CA LYS A 649 10.24 -24.04 12.79
C LYS A 649 9.76 -24.93 11.64
N PHE A 650 9.29 -24.33 10.54
CA PHE A 650 8.75 -25.04 9.39
C PHE A 650 9.71 -25.15 8.19
N ALA A 651 10.97 -24.71 8.31
CA ALA A 651 11.95 -24.69 7.22
C ALA A 651 12.21 -26.07 6.56
N PHE A 652 12.05 -27.16 7.31
CA PHE A 652 12.30 -28.54 6.86
C PHE A 652 11.09 -29.45 7.06
N ASP A 653 9.87 -28.88 6.97
CA ASP A 653 8.67 -29.70 6.93
C ASP A 653 8.70 -30.64 5.70
N ARG A 654 8.42 -31.93 5.93
CA ARG A 654 8.51 -32.97 4.91
C ARG A 654 7.30 -32.96 3.97
N ASN A 655 6.18 -32.41 4.42
CA ASN A 655 4.89 -32.55 3.75
C ASN A 655 4.49 -31.28 3.00
N ALA A 656 4.81 -30.11 3.54
CA ALA A 656 4.45 -28.82 2.97
C ALA A 656 5.62 -27.81 3.05
N SER A 657 5.71 -26.94 2.06
CA SER A 657 6.51 -25.72 2.13
C SER A 657 5.66 -24.62 2.75
N SER A 658 5.99 -24.22 3.98
CA SER A 658 5.26 -23.18 4.73
C SER A 658 6.13 -21.95 4.93
N ILE A 659 5.66 -20.79 4.49
CA ILE A 659 6.37 -19.51 4.60
C ILE A 659 5.46 -18.46 5.23
N PHE A 660 5.97 -17.80 6.26
CA PHE A 660 5.31 -16.75 7.01
C PHE A 660 5.93 -15.39 6.66
N ILE A 661 5.08 -14.42 6.34
CA ILE A 661 5.49 -13.12 5.79
C ILE A 661 4.63 -12.01 6.41
N GLY A 662 5.21 -10.82 6.58
CA GLY A 662 4.48 -9.61 6.93
C GLY A 662 3.65 -9.05 5.77
N LEU A 663 2.82 -8.06 6.08
CA LEU A 663 2.13 -7.28 5.05
C LEU A 663 3.12 -6.36 4.31
N PRO A 664 2.81 -5.93 3.08
CA PRO A 664 3.60 -4.90 2.41
C PRO A 664 3.62 -3.58 3.20
N PRO A 665 4.67 -2.76 3.05
CA PRO A 665 4.80 -1.48 3.76
C PRO A 665 3.65 -0.50 3.45
N ILE A 666 3.10 -0.59 2.24
CA ILE A 666 1.92 0.18 1.81
C ILE A 666 0.86 -0.80 1.32
N PRO A 667 -0.32 -0.85 1.98
CA PRO A 667 -1.40 -1.74 1.57
C PRO A 667 -1.81 -1.51 0.12
N GLY A 668 -1.81 -2.59 -0.68
CA GLY A 668 -2.18 -2.58 -2.10
C GLY A 668 -1.04 -2.40 -3.11
N LEU A 669 0.21 -2.16 -2.68
CA LEU A 669 1.35 -2.25 -3.60
C LEU A 669 1.61 -3.70 -4.05
N SER A 670 1.42 -4.63 -3.14
CA SER A 670 1.51 -6.07 -3.37
C SER A 670 0.59 -6.79 -2.38
N ILE A 671 0.49 -8.11 -2.49
CA ILE A 671 -0.24 -8.94 -1.53
C ILE A 671 0.62 -9.21 -0.29
N THR A 672 1.95 -9.32 -0.46
CA THR A 672 2.91 -9.71 0.58
C THR A 672 4.09 -8.74 0.63
N GLY A 673 4.80 -8.67 1.77
CA GLY A 673 6.10 -8.00 1.86
C GLY A 673 7.20 -8.65 1.00
N GLY A 674 8.39 -8.07 1.00
CA GLY A 674 9.52 -8.50 0.16
C GLY A 674 9.47 -7.97 -1.29
N PHE A 675 10.22 -8.65 -2.18
CA PHE A 675 10.28 -8.30 -3.60
C PHE A 675 9.51 -9.29 -4.46
N GLU A 676 8.93 -8.77 -5.55
CA GLU A 676 8.26 -9.54 -6.59
C GLU A 676 8.82 -9.16 -7.97
N MET A 677 9.17 -10.18 -8.74
CA MET A 677 9.83 -10.04 -10.02
C MET A 677 9.33 -11.13 -10.99
N TYR A 678 9.20 -10.79 -12.27
CA TYR A 678 8.80 -11.69 -13.34
C TYR A 678 9.98 -11.93 -14.28
N VAL A 679 10.34 -13.20 -14.45
CA VAL A 679 11.34 -13.66 -15.41
C VAL A 679 10.60 -14.03 -16.70
N GLN A 680 10.70 -13.18 -17.71
CA GLN A 680 9.99 -13.30 -18.99
C GLN A 680 10.87 -13.95 -20.04
N ASN A 681 10.36 -14.95 -20.76
CA ASN A 681 11.04 -15.49 -21.94
C ASN A 681 10.54 -14.83 -23.22
N LYS A 682 11.46 -14.40 -24.07
CA LYS A 682 11.15 -13.72 -25.35
C LYS A 682 11.39 -14.59 -26.59
N SER A 683 11.96 -15.78 -26.42
CA SER A 683 12.25 -16.71 -27.51
C SER A 683 11.12 -17.70 -27.84
N GLY A 684 10.03 -17.68 -27.09
CA GLY A 684 8.91 -18.61 -27.27
C GLY A 684 9.18 -20.02 -26.71
N LYS A 685 10.00 -20.13 -25.64
CA LYS A 685 10.25 -21.40 -24.94
C LYS A 685 8.97 -21.95 -24.31
N SER A 686 8.94 -23.27 -24.10
CA SER A 686 7.87 -23.92 -23.32
C SER A 686 8.03 -23.61 -21.83
N TYR A 687 6.93 -23.74 -21.07
CA TYR A 687 6.96 -23.55 -19.62
C TYR A 687 7.87 -24.54 -18.89
N ASP A 688 8.06 -25.75 -19.43
CA ASP A 688 9.00 -26.73 -18.86
C ASP A 688 10.45 -26.24 -18.94
N GLN A 689 10.83 -25.65 -20.08
CA GLN A 689 12.16 -25.04 -20.24
C GLN A 689 12.31 -23.82 -19.33
N ILE A 690 11.25 -23.01 -19.21
CA ILE A 690 11.24 -21.85 -18.30
C ILE A 690 11.39 -22.30 -16.84
N GLN A 691 10.74 -23.38 -16.43
CA GLN A 691 10.89 -23.95 -15.08
C GLN A 691 12.34 -24.32 -14.78
N GLU A 692 13.00 -25.02 -15.69
CA GLU A 692 14.40 -25.44 -15.52
C GLU A 692 15.33 -24.23 -15.37
N ASP A 693 15.18 -23.22 -16.22
CA ASP A 693 16.01 -22.01 -16.20
C ASP A 693 15.73 -21.14 -14.96
N VAL A 694 14.47 -21.01 -14.55
CA VAL A 694 14.08 -20.26 -13.34
C VAL A 694 14.51 -21.00 -12.07
N ASN A 695 14.46 -22.33 -12.04
CA ASN A 695 14.95 -23.10 -10.90
C ASN A 695 16.47 -22.90 -10.70
N LYS A 696 17.26 -22.74 -11.77
CA LYS A 696 18.68 -22.37 -11.66
C LYS A 696 18.85 -21.00 -11.01
N LEU A 697 18.06 -20.01 -11.44
CA LEU A 697 18.06 -18.68 -10.83
C LEU A 697 17.69 -18.74 -9.35
N VAL A 698 16.60 -19.42 -8.98
CA VAL A 698 16.13 -19.53 -7.58
C VAL A 698 17.15 -20.27 -6.71
N ALA A 699 17.76 -21.35 -7.23
CA ALA A 699 18.79 -22.08 -6.51
C ALA A 699 20.06 -21.25 -6.27
N ALA A 700 20.48 -20.45 -7.24
CA ALA A 700 21.59 -19.52 -7.08
C ALA A 700 21.23 -18.33 -6.17
N ALA A 701 19.99 -17.84 -6.25
CA ALA A 701 19.50 -16.74 -5.42
C ALA A 701 19.49 -17.10 -3.94
N ASN A 702 19.07 -18.32 -3.57
CA ASN A 702 19.10 -18.77 -2.17
C ASN A 702 20.51 -19.04 -1.63
N GLN A 703 21.56 -19.00 -2.46
CA GLN A 703 22.96 -19.07 -2.00
C GLN A 703 23.52 -17.70 -1.62
N ARG A 704 22.83 -16.61 -1.98
CA ARG A 704 23.22 -15.24 -1.64
C ARG A 704 22.87 -14.93 -0.19
N GLU A 705 23.79 -14.29 0.51
CA GLU A 705 23.58 -13.86 1.89
C GLU A 705 22.55 -12.74 2.01
N GLU A 706 22.33 -11.98 0.94
CA GLU A 706 21.40 -10.84 0.92
C GLU A 706 19.93 -11.26 0.72
N LEU A 707 19.68 -12.52 0.34
CA LEU A 707 18.37 -13.01 -0.07
C LEU A 707 17.89 -14.12 0.85
N TYR A 708 16.58 -14.14 1.14
CA TYR A 708 15.97 -15.16 1.96
C TYR A 708 14.62 -15.61 1.38
N GLY A 709 14.36 -16.92 1.47
CA GLY A 709 13.08 -17.52 1.07
C GLY A 709 12.71 -17.28 -0.40
N VAL A 710 13.72 -17.24 -1.29
CA VAL A 710 13.50 -17.01 -2.73
C VAL A 710 12.84 -18.24 -3.34
N ARG A 711 11.78 -18.02 -4.11
CA ARG A 711 10.95 -19.09 -4.69
C ARG A 711 10.35 -18.65 -6.01
N THR A 712 9.85 -19.61 -6.78
CA THR A 712 9.01 -19.35 -7.93
C THR A 712 7.62 -19.96 -7.72
N THR A 713 6.59 -19.34 -8.31
CA THR A 713 5.23 -19.90 -8.32
C THR A 713 4.97 -20.76 -9.55
N LEU A 714 5.89 -20.79 -10.53
CA LEU A 714 5.79 -21.70 -11.66
C LEU A 714 6.05 -23.13 -11.16
N ASP A 715 5.10 -24.01 -11.48
CA ASP A 715 5.20 -25.44 -11.21
C ASP A 715 4.61 -26.21 -12.39
N THR A 716 5.47 -26.83 -13.20
CA THR A 716 5.08 -27.67 -14.34
C THR A 716 5.04 -29.16 -14.01
N SER A 717 5.19 -29.53 -12.74
CA SER A 717 5.29 -30.92 -12.30
C SER A 717 3.95 -31.56 -11.92
N PHE A 718 2.82 -30.85 -12.11
CA PHE A 718 1.50 -31.41 -11.84
C PHE A 718 1.24 -32.63 -12.73
N PRO A 719 0.85 -33.78 -12.15
CA PRO A 719 0.49 -34.95 -12.92
C PRO A 719 -0.82 -34.71 -13.67
N GLN A 720 -0.78 -34.86 -14.99
CA GLN A 720 -1.93 -34.68 -15.86
C GLN A 720 -2.16 -35.93 -16.71
N TYR A 721 -3.40 -36.19 -17.07
CA TYR A 721 -3.74 -37.24 -18.03
C TYR A 721 -4.27 -36.60 -19.31
N LYS A 722 -3.70 -36.99 -20.45
CA LYS A 722 -4.16 -36.58 -21.77
C LYS A 722 -4.92 -37.73 -22.39
N LEU A 723 -6.18 -37.48 -22.77
CA LEU A 723 -6.96 -38.44 -23.54
C LEU A 723 -6.74 -38.18 -25.03
N ILE A 724 -6.02 -39.09 -25.67
CA ILE A 724 -5.73 -39.03 -27.09
C ILE A 724 -6.89 -39.69 -27.82
N ILE A 725 -7.52 -38.93 -28.72
CA ILE A 725 -8.66 -39.38 -29.51
C ILE A 725 -8.21 -39.97 -30.84
N ASP A 726 -8.58 -41.22 -31.10
CA ASP A 726 -8.41 -41.87 -32.39
C ASP A 726 -9.57 -41.48 -33.30
N ARG A 727 -9.32 -40.52 -34.21
CA ARG A 727 -10.34 -39.98 -35.11
C ARG A 727 -10.84 -41.02 -36.11
N ASP A 728 -9.98 -41.94 -36.53
CA ASP A 728 -10.32 -42.98 -37.49
C ASP A 728 -11.26 -43.99 -36.85
N LYS A 729 -10.93 -44.46 -35.63
CA LYS A 729 -11.84 -45.32 -34.86
C LYS A 729 -13.14 -44.62 -34.52
N LEU A 730 -13.11 -43.35 -34.11
CA LEU A 730 -14.32 -42.59 -33.81
C LEU A 730 -15.29 -42.56 -35.00
N LYS A 731 -14.78 -42.37 -36.23
CA LYS A 731 -15.60 -42.41 -37.44
C LYS A 731 -15.95 -43.82 -37.90
N HIS A 732 -15.07 -44.80 -37.72
CA HIS A 732 -15.35 -46.22 -37.97
C HIS A 732 -16.55 -46.70 -37.14
N PHE A 733 -16.62 -46.25 -35.89
CA PHE A 733 -17.70 -46.49 -34.95
C PHE A 733 -18.93 -45.58 -35.17
N ASN A 734 -18.92 -44.72 -36.18
CA ASN A 734 -20.01 -43.79 -36.53
C ASN A 734 -20.49 -42.92 -35.33
N LEU A 735 -19.53 -42.43 -34.54
CA LEU A 735 -19.78 -41.56 -33.39
C LEU A 735 -19.79 -40.09 -33.78
N ASN A 736 -20.63 -39.31 -33.11
CA ASN A 736 -20.58 -37.86 -33.13
C ASN A 736 -19.55 -37.37 -32.09
N MET A 737 -18.65 -36.48 -32.51
CA MET A 737 -17.61 -35.95 -31.63
C MET A 737 -18.20 -35.10 -30.49
N GLN A 738 -19.28 -34.36 -30.74
CA GLN A 738 -19.93 -33.55 -29.72
C GLN A 738 -20.44 -34.42 -28.56
N ASP A 739 -21.07 -35.55 -28.87
CA ASP A 739 -21.64 -36.47 -27.87
C ASP A 739 -20.55 -37.12 -27.02
N VAL A 740 -19.38 -37.39 -27.60
CA VAL A 740 -18.19 -37.86 -26.88
C VAL A 740 -17.74 -36.83 -25.84
N PHE A 741 -17.58 -35.57 -26.24
CA PHE A 741 -17.15 -34.51 -25.32
C PHE A 741 -18.20 -34.21 -24.25
N SER A 742 -19.49 -34.18 -24.61
CA SER A 742 -20.59 -34.02 -23.64
C SER A 742 -20.60 -35.15 -22.61
N THR A 743 -20.42 -36.40 -23.04
CA THR A 743 -20.33 -37.57 -22.17
C THR A 743 -19.13 -37.49 -21.23
N MET A 744 -17.96 -37.12 -21.75
CA MET A 744 -16.74 -36.94 -20.97
C MET A 744 -16.91 -35.86 -19.88
N ASN A 745 -17.47 -34.71 -20.26
CA ASN A 745 -17.71 -33.60 -19.34
C ASN A 745 -18.78 -33.94 -18.29
N ALA A 746 -19.80 -34.72 -18.63
CA ALA A 746 -20.86 -35.11 -17.69
C ALA A 746 -20.48 -36.27 -16.76
N THR A 747 -19.34 -36.92 -16.99
CA THR A 747 -18.87 -38.05 -16.17
C THR A 747 -17.63 -37.67 -15.37
N ILE A 748 -16.49 -37.51 -16.03
CA ILE A 748 -15.20 -37.21 -15.40
C ILE A 748 -15.14 -35.74 -14.98
N GLY A 749 -15.53 -34.85 -15.91
CA GLY A 749 -15.62 -33.41 -15.70
C GLY A 749 -16.86 -32.98 -14.91
N THR A 750 -17.30 -31.74 -15.10
CA THR A 750 -18.64 -31.29 -14.70
C THR A 750 -19.34 -30.73 -15.92
N TYR A 751 -20.57 -31.18 -16.19
CA TYR A 751 -21.39 -30.64 -17.28
C TYR A 751 -22.47 -29.73 -16.71
N TYR A 752 -22.44 -28.47 -17.13
CA TYR A 752 -23.49 -27.50 -16.85
C TYR A 752 -24.62 -27.67 -17.87
N VAL A 753 -25.83 -27.96 -17.39
CA VAL A 753 -27.01 -28.13 -18.26
C VAL A 753 -27.79 -26.83 -18.37
N ASN A 754 -28.34 -26.38 -17.25
CA ASN A 754 -29.18 -25.19 -17.11
C ASN A 754 -29.26 -24.80 -15.62
N ASP A 755 -30.17 -23.89 -15.28
CA ASP A 755 -30.41 -23.44 -13.90
C ASP A 755 -31.81 -23.83 -13.42
N PHE A 756 -31.98 -23.88 -12.10
CA PHE A 756 -33.27 -23.98 -11.43
C PHE A 756 -33.38 -22.90 -10.33
N THR A 757 -34.60 -22.56 -9.93
CA THR A 757 -34.84 -21.45 -8.99
C THR A 757 -35.32 -22.01 -7.65
N MET A 758 -34.60 -21.67 -6.57
CA MET A 758 -34.94 -22.08 -5.21
C MET A 758 -34.56 -20.95 -4.24
N LEU A 759 -35.36 -20.71 -3.20
CA LEU A 759 -35.12 -19.64 -2.21
C LEU A 759 -34.88 -18.24 -2.84
N GLY A 760 -35.48 -17.97 -4.01
CA GLY A 760 -35.33 -16.69 -4.72
C GLY A 760 -34.00 -16.50 -5.47
N LYS A 761 -33.11 -17.52 -5.52
CA LYS A 761 -31.89 -17.52 -6.32
C LYS A 761 -31.91 -18.62 -7.39
N ASN A 762 -31.15 -18.37 -8.45
CA ASN A 762 -30.89 -19.37 -9.48
C ASN A 762 -29.64 -20.17 -9.11
N PHE A 763 -29.76 -21.49 -9.13
CA PHE A 763 -28.67 -22.41 -8.86
C PHE A 763 -28.42 -23.27 -10.08
N GLN A 764 -27.15 -23.60 -10.31
CA GLN A 764 -26.74 -24.41 -11.45
C GLN A 764 -27.15 -25.88 -11.26
N VAL A 765 -27.59 -26.51 -12.34
CA VAL A 765 -27.78 -27.96 -12.42
C VAL A 765 -26.55 -28.57 -13.08
N ASN A 766 -25.79 -29.33 -12.28
CA ASN A 766 -24.52 -29.91 -12.70
C ASN A 766 -24.59 -31.43 -12.70
N ILE A 767 -24.24 -32.03 -13.83
CA ILE A 767 -24.16 -33.48 -14.00
C ILE A 767 -22.71 -33.93 -13.84
N ARG A 768 -22.51 -34.99 -13.05
CA ARG A 768 -21.19 -35.62 -12.84
C ARG A 768 -21.34 -37.11 -12.51
N ALA A 769 -20.36 -37.95 -12.83
CA ALA A 769 -20.35 -39.32 -12.33
C ALA A 769 -19.93 -39.39 -10.86
N LYS A 770 -20.51 -40.34 -10.11
CA LYS A 770 -20.17 -40.57 -8.69
C LYS A 770 -18.71 -41.03 -8.53
N GLY A 771 -18.08 -40.62 -7.42
CA GLY A 771 -16.62 -40.65 -7.22
C GLY A 771 -15.95 -42.01 -7.41
N ASP A 772 -16.60 -43.11 -7.01
CA ASP A 772 -16.03 -44.46 -7.08
C ASP A 772 -15.83 -44.96 -8.52
N PHE A 773 -16.50 -44.36 -9.50
CA PHE A 773 -16.50 -44.78 -10.90
C PHE A 773 -15.60 -43.92 -11.81
N ARG A 774 -14.76 -43.04 -11.26
CA ARG A 774 -13.94 -42.08 -12.04
C ARG A 774 -12.47 -41.97 -11.59
N ASN A 775 -12.04 -42.81 -10.65
CA ASN A 775 -10.75 -42.70 -9.96
C ASN A 775 -9.62 -43.53 -10.58
N THR A 776 -9.92 -44.42 -11.53
CA THR A 776 -8.96 -45.38 -12.12
C THR A 776 -9.03 -45.37 -13.65
N GLN A 777 -7.99 -45.85 -14.34
CA GLN A 777 -8.03 -45.95 -15.81
C GLN A 777 -9.16 -46.87 -16.31
N ASP A 778 -9.59 -47.84 -15.50
CA ASP A 778 -10.72 -48.72 -15.79
C ASP A 778 -12.07 -47.98 -15.83
N ALA A 779 -12.16 -46.76 -15.28
CA ALA A 779 -13.35 -45.92 -15.39
C ALA A 779 -13.80 -45.70 -16.84
N LEU A 780 -12.85 -45.59 -17.78
CA LEU A 780 -13.15 -45.36 -19.20
C LEU A 780 -13.88 -46.54 -19.86
N LYS A 781 -13.76 -47.76 -19.31
CA LYS A 781 -14.45 -48.95 -19.82
C LYS A 781 -15.95 -48.94 -19.50
N ASN A 782 -16.32 -48.28 -18.41
CA ASN A 782 -17.68 -48.26 -17.90
C ASN A 782 -18.48 -47.04 -18.39
N ILE A 783 -17.85 -46.15 -19.17
CA ILE A 783 -18.50 -44.98 -19.75
C ILE A 783 -18.75 -45.26 -21.23
N PHE A 784 -20.02 -45.27 -21.61
CA PHE A 784 -20.45 -45.54 -22.97
C PHE A 784 -21.09 -44.32 -23.61
N VAL A 785 -20.91 -44.20 -24.92
CA VAL A 785 -21.57 -43.22 -25.78
C VAL A 785 -22.27 -43.96 -26.92
N ARG A 786 -23.46 -43.49 -27.31
CA ARG A 786 -24.26 -44.11 -28.37
C ARG A 786 -23.82 -43.60 -29.74
N SER A 787 -23.64 -44.50 -30.70
CA SER A 787 -23.40 -44.16 -32.10
C SER A 787 -24.70 -43.88 -32.86
N ASN A 788 -24.59 -43.32 -34.07
CA ASN A 788 -25.75 -42.99 -34.89
C ASN A 788 -26.56 -44.24 -35.32
N ASP A 789 -25.95 -45.42 -35.31
CA ASP A 789 -26.60 -46.71 -35.56
C ASP A 789 -27.14 -47.39 -34.27
N GLY A 790 -27.14 -46.67 -33.14
CA GLY A 790 -27.75 -47.09 -31.88
C GLY A 790 -26.90 -48.00 -30.98
N LYS A 791 -25.68 -48.37 -31.41
CA LYS A 791 -24.76 -49.19 -30.62
C LYS A 791 -24.11 -48.36 -29.50
N MET A 792 -23.84 -49.02 -28.38
CA MET A 792 -23.15 -48.42 -27.23
C MET A 792 -21.66 -48.74 -27.31
N ILE A 793 -20.83 -47.71 -27.35
CA ILE A 793 -19.39 -47.84 -27.58
C ILE A 793 -18.66 -47.29 -26.36
N PRO A 794 -17.80 -48.09 -25.70
CA PRO A 794 -17.08 -47.63 -24.52
C PRO A 794 -15.96 -46.66 -24.92
N LEU A 795 -15.65 -45.71 -24.04
CA LEU A 795 -14.67 -44.66 -24.33
C LEU A 795 -13.27 -45.22 -24.62
N ASP A 796 -12.88 -46.32 -23.97
CA ASP A 796 -11.56 -46.96 -24.16
C ASP A 796 -11.32 -47.52 -25.56
N SER A 797 -12.38 -47.75 -26.35
CA SER A 797 -12.26 -48.28 -27.72
C SER A 797 -11.60 -47.30 -28.68
N PHE A 798 -11.69 -46.00 -28.41
CA PHE A 798 -11.17 -44.93 -29.27
C PHE A 798 -10.45 -43.81 -28.51
N LEU A 799 -10.47 -43.81 -27.16
CA LEU A 799 -9.66 -42.92 -26.34
C LEU A 799 -8.51 -43.70 -25.70
N THR A 800 -7.29 -43.20 -25.90
CA THR A 800 -6.09 -43.72 -25.23
C THR A 800 -5.65 -42.73 -24.17
N LEU A 801 -5.51 -43.21 -22.93
CA LEU A 801 -5.07 -42.40 -21.80
C LEU A 801 -3.53 -42.39 -21.72
N GLN A 802 -2.94 -41.20 -21.85
CA GLN A 802 -1.50 -40.98 -21.77
C GLN A 802 -1.18 -40.14 -20.54
N ARG A 803 -0.22 -40.59 -19.73
CA ARG A 803 0.29 -39.80 -18.60
C ARG A 803 1.17 -38.67 -19.13
N SER A 804 0.99 -37.48 -18.59
CA SER A 804 1.76 -36.26 -18.86
C SER A 804 2.04 -35.56 -17.53
N SER A 805 2.94 -34.60 -17.55
CA SER A 805 2.97 -33.52 -16.57
C SER A 805 2.77 -32.19 -17.30
N GLY A 806 2.36 -31.16 -16.58
CA GLY A 806 2.19 -29.81 -17.10
C GLY A 806 1.84 -28.83 -15.99
N PRO A 807 1.77 -27.52 -16.28
CA PRO A 807 1.41 -26.53 -15.28
C PRO A 807 -0.09 -26.57 -14.93
N ASP A 808 -0.40 -26.33 -13.66
CA ASP A 808 -1.76 -26.08 -13.18
C ASP A 808 -2.20 -24.64 -13.47
N ASP A 809 -1.31 -23.69 -13.22
CA ASP A 809 -1.47 -22.28 -13.58
C ASP A 809 -0.35 -21.82 -14.50
N VAL A 810 -0.69 -20.94 -15.43
CA VAL A 810 0.21 -20.34 -16.38
C VAL A 810 0.13 -18.82 -16.25
N LYS A 811 1.28 -18.19 -16.06
CA LYS A 811 1.40 -16.73 -15.99
C LYS A 811 2.03 -16.14 -17.25
N ARG A 812 1.55 -14.95 -17.60
CA ARG A 812 2.13 -14.07 -18.61
C ARG A 812 2.26 -12.68 -18.00
N PHE A 813 3.34 -11.98 -18.36
CA PHE A 813 3.61 -10.63 -17.88
C PHE A 813 4.11 -9.79 -19.04
N ASN A 814 3.48 -8.63 -19.28
CA ASN A 814 3.79 -7.72 -20.38
C ASN A 814 3.91 -8.44 -21.75
N LEU A 815 2.89 -9.22 -22.12
CA LEU A 815 2.79 -9.97 -23.39
C LEU A 815 3.69 -11.21 -23.52
N PHE A 816 4.51 -11.53 -22.51
CA PHE A 816 5.44 -12.67 -22.57
C PHE A 816 5.07 -13.77 -21.58
N PRO A 817 5.27 -15.06 -21.94
CA PRO A 817 5.32 -16.15 -20.97
C PRO A 817 6.35 -15.85 -19.88
N ALA A 818 5.93 -15.91 -18.62
CA ALA A 818 6.78 -15.51 -17.50
C ALA A 818 6.60 -16.42 -16.29
N ALA A 819 7.68 -16.59 -15.53
CA ALA A 819 7.63 -17.14 -14.19
C ALA A 819 7.70 -16.01 -13.17
N GLN A 820 6.83 -16.05 -12.17
CA GLN A 820 6.91 -15.15 -11.04
C GLN A 820 7.92 -15.69 -10.04
N VAL A 821 8.87 -14.84 -9.64
CA VAL A 821 9.88 -15.07 -8.63
C VAL A 821 9.62 -14.11 -7.48
N GLN A 822 9.60 -14.64 -6.27
CA GLN A 822 9.34 -13.90 -5.05
C GLN A 822 10.44 -14.21 -4.04
N GLY A 823 10.72 -13.26 -3.15
CA GLY A 823 11.64 -13.45 -2.06
C GLY A 823 11.63 -12.26 -1.12
N GLN A 824 12.47 -12.33 -0.10
CA GLN A 824 12.65 -11.25 0.86
C GLN A 824 14.13 -10.91 0.98
N PRO A 825 14.46 -9.69 1.42
CA PRO A 825 15.80 -9.43 1.94
C PRO A 825 16.08 -10.35 3.12
N ALA A 826 17.31 -10.85 3.20
CA ALA A 826 17.75 -11.58 4.38
C ALA A 826 17.77 -10.67 5.62
N PRO A 827 17.62 -11.22 6.84
CA PRO A 827 17.68 -10.41 8.06
C PRO A 827 18.95 -9.55 8.13
N GLY A 828 18.77 -8.24 8.31
CA GLY A 828 19.87 -7.26 8.33
C GLY A 828 20.20 -6.61 6.98
N TYR A 829 19.59 -7.06 5.89
CA TYR A 829 19.71 -6.46 4.56
C TYR A 829 18.46 -5.66 4.18
N THR A 830 18.58 -4.79 3.18
CA THR A 830 17.48 -3.92 2.72
C THR A 830 16.81 -4.42 1.45
N SER A 831 15.63 -3.88 1.14
CA SER A 831 14.93 -4.15 -0.14
C SER A 831 15.80 -3.81 -1.36
N GLY A 832 16.51 -2.68 -1.34
CA GLY A 832 17.40 -2.27 -2.42
C GLY A 832 18.58 -3.22 -2.63
N GLN A 833 19.16 -3.74 -1.55
CA GLN A 833 20.22 -4.75 -1.63
C GLN A 833 19.71 -6.07 -2.20
N ALA A 834 18.52 -6.52 -1.78
CA ALA A 834 17.89 -7.71 -2.34
C ALA A 834 17.59 -7.55 -3.85
N ILE A 835 17.09 -6.40 -4.27
CA ILE A 835 16.85 -6.07 -5.69
C ILE A 835 18.15 -6.09 -6.49
N GLU A 836 19.23 -5.52 -5.97
CA GLU A 836 20.54 -5.52 -6.63
C GLU A 836 21.13 -6.94 -6.71
N ALA A 837 21.05 -7.71 -5.63
CA ALA A 837 21.53 -9.09 -5.58
C ALA A 837 20.79 -10.00 -6.56
N ILE A 838 19.45 -9.98 -6.58
CA ILE A 838 18.67 -10.83 -7.49
C ILE A 838 18.82 -10.40 -8.96
N ALA A 839 19.01 -9.09 -9.23
CA ALA A 839 19.32 -8.61 -10.57
C ALA A 839 20.69 -9.12 -11.06
N GLN A 840 21.70 -9.16 -10.17
CA GLN A 840 23.00 -9.73 -10.48
C GLN A 840 22.90 -11.24 -10.73
N VAL A 841 22.22 -11.99 -9.87
CA VAL A 841 22.02 -13.44 -10.04
C VAL A 841 21.32 -13.72 -11.37
N ALA A 842 20.26 -12.97 -11.69
CA ALA A 842 19.55 -13.12 -12.96
C ALA A 842 20.48 -12.91 -14.17
N LYS A 843 21.37 -11.91 -14.12
CA LYS A 843 22.35 -11.62 -15.17
C LYS A 843 23.38 -12.73 -15.36
N GLU A 844 23.70 -13.49 -14.31
CA GLU A 844 24.66 -14.59 -14.35
C GLU A 844 24.01 -15.91 -14.78
N THR A 845 22.77 -16.17 -14.34
CA THR A 845 22.09 -17.46 -14.54
C THR A 845 21.23 -17.56 -15.80
N LEU A 846 20.73 -16.43 -16.31
CA LEU A 846 19.82 -16.40 -17.47
C LEU A 846 20.57 -15.94 -18.74
N GLY A 847 20.15 -16.47 -19.89
CA GLY A 847 20.63 -16.01 -21.20
C GLY A 847 19.94 -14.73 -21.69
N ASP A 848 20.45 -14.18 -22.79
CA ASP A 848 19.93 -12.95 -23.42
C ASP A 848 18.48 -13.09 -23.95
N ASP A 849 17.94 -14.30 -24.01
CA ASP A 849 16.56 -14.61 -24.39
C ASP A 849 15.54 -14.36 -23.26
N TYR A 850 16.02 -14.08 -22.05
CA TYR A 850 15.21 -13.69 -20.91
C TYR A 850 15.33 -12.21 -20.59
N SER A 851 14.27 -11.66 -20.01
CA SER A 851 14.31 -10.35 -19.36
C SER A 851 13.61 -10.38 -18.03
N ILE A 852 14.06 -9.49 -17.14
CA ILE A 852 13.50 -9.35 -15.81
C ILE A 852 12.60 -8.11 -15.76
N ALA A 853 11.43 -8.24 -15.15
CA ALA A 853 10.56 -7.11 -14.84
C ALA A 853 10.18 -7.14 -13.37
N TRP A 854 9.97 -5.96 -12.81
CA TRP A 854 9.61 -5.78 -11.40
C TRP A 854 8.11 -5.50 -11.27
N SER A 855 7.54 -5.89 -10.13
CA SER A 855 6.15 -5.64 -9.76
C SER A 855 6.07 -5.03 -8.36
N GLY A 856 4.97 -4.32 -8.08
CA GLY A 856 4.64 -3.81 -6.75
C GLY A 856 5.72 -2.92 -6.15
N SER A 857 6.08 -3.16 -4.89
CA SER A 857 7.08 -2.37 -4.15
C SER A 857 8.43 -2.32 -4.86
N ALA A 858 8.89 -3.44 -5.43
CA ALA A 858 10.17 -3.49 -6.13
C ALA A 858 10.15 -2.66 -7.43
N TYR A 859 9.02 -2.62 -8.14
CA TYR A 859 8.85 -1.73 -9.29
C TYR A 859 8.98 -0.26 -8.86
N GLN A 860 8.32 0.15 -7.79
CA GLN A 860 8.38 1.53 -7.30
C GLN A 860 9.78 1.96 -6.86
N GLU A 861 10.55 1.04 -6.26
CA GLU A 861 11.94 1.30 -5.85
C GLU A 861 12.88 1.44 -7.05
N VAL A 862 12.75 0.54 -8.03
CA VAL A 862 13.60 0.57 -9.24
C VAL A 862 13.26 1.76 -10.13
N SER A 863 11.97 2.06 -10.32
CA SER A 863 11.50 3.17 -11.17
C SER A 863 11.84 4.54 -10.59
N SER A 864 11.84 4.66 -9.25
CA SER A 864 12.10 5.92 -8.55
C SER A 864 13.58 6.16 -8.22
N LYS A 865 14.48 5.24 -8.58
CA LYS A 865 15.90 5.32 -8.25
C LYS A 865 16.52 6.62 -8.81
N GLY A 866 17.12 7.42 -7.94
CA GLY A 866 17.83 8.67 -8.30
C GLY A 866 16.97 9.94 -8.30
N THR A 867 15.64 9.84 -8.22
CA THR A 867 14.73 11.00 -8.17
C THR A 867 14.99 11.93 -6.97
N GLY A 868 15.38 11.38 -5.81
CA GLY A 868 15.74 12.17 -4.64
C GLY A 868 16.90 13.15 -4.86
N SER A 869 17.86 12.79 -5.74
CA SER A 869 18.97 13.70 -6.08
C SER A 869 18.50 14.90 -6.90
N TYR A 870 17.51 14.69 -7.77
CA TYR A 870 16.88 15.77 -8.55
C TYR A 870 16.13 16.73 -7.64
N ALA A 871 15.29 16.22 -6.72
CA ALA A 871 14.56 17.04 -5.75
C ALA A 871 15.52 17.87 -4.87
N PHE A 872 16.61 17.25 -4.39
CA PHE A 872 17.62 17.93 -3.57
C PHE A 872 18.34 19.04 -4.33
N ALA A 873 18.82 18.77 -5.54
CA ALA A 873 19.52 19.77 -6.36
C ALA A 873 18.61 20.95 -6.71
N LEU A 874 17.35 20.66 -7.04
CA LEU A 874 16.35 21.65 -7.39
C LEU A 874 16.04 22.56 -6.19
N GLY A 875 15.81 21.99 -5.00
CA GLY A 875 15.62 22.77 -3.77
C GLY A 875 16.82 23.68 -3.45
N MET A 876 18.04 23.18 -3.61
CA MET A 876 19.27 23.97 -3.41
C MET A 876 19.39 25.17 -4.37
N VAL A 877 19.04 24.96 -5.64
CA VAL A 877 19.07 26.04 -6.66
C VAL A 877 18.07 27.13 -6.31
N PHE A 878 16.83 26.79 -5.96
CA PHE A 878 15.81 27.78 -5.60
C PHE A 878 16.15 28.52 -4.31
N VAL A 879 16.71 27.85 -3.31
CA VAL A 879 17.22 28.51 -2.08
C VAL A 879 18.31 29.52 -2.42
N PHE A 880 19.27 29.16 -3.28
CA PHE A 880 20.32 30.07 -3.71
C PHE A 880 19.74 31.30 -4.43
N LEU A 881 18.83 31.10 -5.37
CA LEU A 881 18.23 32.17 -6.18
C LEU A 881 17.36 33.11 -5.35
N ILE A 882 16.52 32.59 -4.45
CA ILE A 882 15.61 33.42 -3.65
C ILE A 882 16.39 34.30 -2.67
N LEU A 883 17.45 33.77 -2.06
CA LEU A 883 18.34 34.53 -1.18
C LEU A 883 19.18 35.54 -1.95
N ALA A 884 19.62 35.21 -3.17
CA ALA A 884 20.34 36.15 -4.03
C ALA A 884 19.47 37.35 -4.38
N ALA A 885 18.20 37.11 -4.71
CA ALA A 885 17.22 38.15 -4.98
C ALA A 885 16.88 38.97 -3.72
N GLN A 886 16.75 38.33 -2.56
CA GLN A 886 16.40 39.03 -1.32
C GLN A 886 17.52 39.92 -0.78
N TYR A 887 18.78 39.48 -0.89
CA TYR A 887 19.94 40.23 -0.39
C TYR A 887 20.68 41.04 -1.45
N GLU A 888 20.23 40.99 -2.72
CA GLU A 888 20.82 41.70 -3.86
C GLU A 888 22.32 41.41 -4.05
N ARG A 889 22.76 40.20 -3.68
CA ARG A 889 24.17 39.77 -3.73
C ARG A 889 24.27 38.28 -4.02
N TRP A 890 25.19 37.90 -4.92
CA TRP A 890 25.43 36.50 -5.28
C TRP A 890 26.33 35.73 -4.29
N LEU A 891 27.27 36.41 -3.64
CA LEU A 891 28.25 35.76 -2.76
C LEU A 891 27.70 35.46 -1.36
N ILE A 892 26.71 36.24 -0.89
CA ILE A 892 26.11 36.08 0.43
C ILE A 892 25.28 34.79 0.54
N PRO A 893 24.38 34.45 -0.40
CA PRO A 893 23.69 33.17 -0.43
C PRO A 893 24.63 31.97 -0.51
N LEU A 894 25.79 32.12 -1.16
CA LEU A 894 26.78 31.05 -1.24
C LEU A 894 27.33 30.70 0.15
N ALA A 895 27.49 31.68 1.05
CA ALA A 895 27.81 31.43 2.46
C ALA A 895 26.70 30.64 3.18
N VAL A 896 25.43 30.94 2.90
CA VAL A 896 24.28 30.23 3.49
C VAL A 896 24.24 28.77 3.01
N VAL A 897 24.38 28.55 1.72
CA VAL A 897 24.33 27.22 1.08
C VAL A 897 25.43 26.29 1.63
N THR A 898 26.58 26.81 2.05
CA THR A 898 27.66 26.00 2.66
C THR A 898 27.30 25.39 4.02
N ALA A 899 26.20 25.80 4.66
CA ALA A 899 25.72 25.17 5.89
C ALA A 899 25.04 23.81 5.63
N VAL A 900 24.48 23.60 4.44
CA VAL A 900 23.70 22.39 4.10
C VAL A 900 24.55 21.10 4.18
N PRO A 901 25.80 21.06 3.66
CA PRO A 901 26.65 19.88 3.81
C PRO A 901 26.82 19.39 5.26
N PHE A 902 26.80 20.26 6.27
CA PHE A 902 26.89 19.85 7.67
C PHE A 902 25.62 19.12 8.12
N ALA A 903 24.46 19.62 7.70
CA ALA A 903 23.19 18.97 8.02
C ALA A 903 23.09 17.60 7.35
N VAL A 904 23.50 17.51 6.08
CA VAL A 904 23.58 16.23 5.36
C VAL A 904 24.57 15.28 6.06
N PHE A 905 25.75 15.75 6.42
CA PHE A 905 26.76 14.97 7.14
C PHE A 905 26.24 14.40 8.47
N GLY A 906 25.66 15.24 9.33
CA GLY A 906 25.11 14.79 10.62
C GLY A 906 23.96 13.81 10.46
N SER A 907 23.11 14.03 9.45
CA SER A 907 21.99 13.15 9.11
C SER A 907 22.50 11.77 8.69
N PHE A 908 23.40 11.71 7.70
CA PHE A 908 24.02 10.46 7.22
C PHE A 908 24.82 9.74 8.31
N LEU A 909 25.56 10.47 9.14
CA LEU A 909 26.35 9.88 10.21
C LEU A 909 25.46 9.19 11.25
N LEU A 910 24.36 9.82 11.66
CA LEU A 910 23.49 9.24 12.68
C LEU A 910 22.71 8.03 12.16
N VAL A 911 22.19 8.08 10.93
CA VAL A 911 21.54 6.90 10.32
C VAL A 911 22.52 5.76 10.12
N TYR A 912 23.76 6.04 9.71
CA TYR A 912 24.80 5.03 9.58
C TYR A 912 25.13 4.37 10.93
N LEU A 913 25.32 5.16 12.00
CA LEU A 913 25.61 4.65 13.34
C LEU A 913 24.45 3.84 13.94
N ARG A 914 23.22 4.17 13.57
CA ARG A 914 22.00 3.48 14.03
C ARG A 914 21.61 2.29 13.15
N GLY A 915 22.28 2.05 12.03
CA GLY A 915 21.95 0.99 11.07
C GLY A 915 20.67 1.25 10.27
N PHE A 916 20.30 2.51 10.05
CA PHE A 916 19.15 2.90 9.25
C PHE A 916 19.51 3.03 7.76
N THR A 917 18.47 3.08 6.92
CA THR A 917 18.61 3.06 5.46
C THR A 917 18.40 4.43 4.83
N ASN A 918 18.86 4.61 3.60
CA ASN A 918 18.58 5.78 2.77
C ASN A 918 17.23 5.58 2.05
N ASP A 919 16.15 5.77 2.80
CA ASP A 919 14.76 5.64 2.33
C ASP A 919 14.11 6.99 2.00
N ILE A 920 12.84 6.97 1.55
CA ILE A 920 12.11 8.19 1.17
C ILE A 920 11.89 9.14 2.36
N TYR A 921 11.67 8.62 3.57
CA TYR A 921 11.49 9.45 4.76
C TYR A 921 12.79 10.19 5.12
N PHE A 922 13.92 9.49 5.07
CA PHE A 922 15.24 10.08 5.28
C PHE A 922 15.53 11.17 4.23
N GLN A 923 15.27 10.91 2.96
CA GLN A 923 15.47 11.90 1.88
C GLN A 923 14.55 13.12 2.03
N THR A 924 13.31 12.92 2.46
CA THR A 924 12.37 14.02 2.78
C THR A 924 12.89 14.83 3.97
N GLY A 925 13.45 14.17 4.98
CA GLY A 925 14.14 14.81 6.08
C GLY A 925 15.35 15.64 5.64
N LEU A 926 16.13 15.15 4.67
CA LEU A 926 17.25 15.91 4.08
C LEU A 926 16.76 17.18 3.38
N LEU A 927 15.63 17.15 2.66
CA LEU A 927 15.04 18.35 2.07
C LEU A 927 14.68 19.37 3.16
N LEU A 928 14.01 18.94 4.23
CA LEU A 928 13.71 19.82 5.36
C LEU A 928 14.99 20.43 5.96
N LEU A 929 16.04 19.63 6.10
CA LEU A 929 17.34 20.08 6.62
C LEU A 929 18.03 21.13 5.74
N ILE A 930 17.77 21.18 4.43
CA ILE A 930 18.23 22.30 3.58
C ILE A 930 17.69 23.61 4.16
N GLY A 931 16.37 23.69 4.38
CA GLY A 931 15.72 24.88 4.91
C GLY A 931 16.16 25.21 6.34
N LEU A 932 16.23 24.21 7.23
CA LEU A 932 16.60 24.42 8.64
C LEU A 932 18.07 24.80 8.82
N SER A 933 18.98 24.25 8.03
CA SER A 933 20.39 24.64 8.08
C SER A 933 20.63 26.02 7.45
N ALA A 934 19.92 26.33 6.36
CA ALA A 934 19.92 27.65 5.77
C ALA A 934 19.36 28.70 6.75
N LYS A 935 18.29 28.40 7.50
CA LYS A 935 17.76 29.24 8.60
C LYS A 935 18.87 29.63 9.59
N ASN A 936 19.61 28.64 10.10
CA ASN A 936 20.69 28.89 11.06
C ASN A 936 21.79 29.77 10.46
N ALA A 937 22.13 29.55 9.20
CA ALA A 937 23.15 30.34 8.52
C ALA A 937 22.70 31.77 8.21
N ILE A 938 21.45 31.95 7.79
CA ILE A 938 20.83 33.26 7.50
C ILE A 938 20.88 34.17 8.71
N LEU A 939 20.53 33.66 9.89
CA LEU A 939 20.53 34.46 11.11
C LEU A 939 21.90 35.08 11.41
N ILE A 940 23.00 34.37 11.12
CA ILE A 940 24.36 34.89 11.27
C ILE A 940 24.71 35.84 10.11
N VAL A 941 24.50 35.40 8.87
CA VAL A 941 24.98 36.09 7.66
C VAL A 941 24.28 37.43 7.48
N GLU A 942 22.97 37.51 7.73
CA GLU A 942 22.18 38.73 7.58
C GLU A 942 22.64 39.82 8.56
N PHE A 943 22.88 39.45 9.82
CA PHE A 943 23.37 40.40 10.81
C PHE A 943 24.82 40.80 10.56
N ALA A 944 25.68 39.86 10.13
CA ALA A 944 27.06 40.17 9.75
C ALA A 944 27.12 41.15 8.56
N MET A 945 26.20 40.99 7.60
CA MET A 945 26.03 41.89 6.47
C MET A 945 25.60 43.29 6.92
N GLU A 946 24.63 43.40 7.84
CA GLU A 946 24.21 44.68 8.41
C GLU A 946 25.35 45.40 9.15
N GLU A 947 26.08 44.69 10.01
CA GLU A 947 27.23 45.23 10.74
C GLU A 947 28.34 45.70 9.78
N ARG A 948 28.57 44.98 8.68
CA ARG A 948 29.57 45.34 7.67
C ARG A 948 29.17 46.56 6.85
N PHE A 949 27.97 46.54 6.25
CA PHE A 949 27.60 47.53 5.23
C PHE A 949 26.82 48.73 5.77
N LYS A 950 26.04 48.58 6.85
CA LYS A 950 25.32 49.73 7.45
C LYS A 950 26.10 50.40 8.57
N LYS A 951 26.81 49.61 9.39
CA LYS A 951 27.58 50.13 10.54
C LYS A 951 29.08 50.28 10.28
N GLY A 952 29.57 49.84 9.11
CA GLY A 952 30.95 50.05 8.67
C GLY A 952 32.00 49.23 9.44
N LYS A 953 31.61 48.19 10.19
CA LYS A 953 32.58 47.35 10.92
C LYS A 953 33.48 46.59 9.95
N LYS A 954 34.69 46.22 10.41
CA LYS A 954 35.58 45.33 9.64
C LYS A 954 34.95 43.95 9.51
N ILE A 955 35.24 43.23 8.42
CA ILE A 955 34.64 41.92 8.11
C ILE A 955 34.82 40.92 9.28
N PHE A 956 35.99 40.90 9.91
CA PHE A 956 36.28 40.03 11.05
C PHE A 956 35.40 40.36 12.27
N ASP A 957 35.30 41.63 12.63
CA ASP A 957 34.53 42.08 13.80
C ASP A 957 33.02 41.91 13.56
N ALA A 958 32.54 42.18 12.34
CA ALA A 958 31.16 41.97 11.93
C ALA A 958 30.72 40.51 12.07
N ALA A 959 31.57 39.56 11.64
CA ALA A 959 31.28 38.13 11.72
C ALA A 959 31.22 37.61 13.18
N ILE A 960 32.10 38.11 14.06
CA ILE A 960 32.12 37.72 15.48
C ILE A 960 30.93 38.31 16.22
N GLU A 961 30.60 39.58 15.98
CA GLU A 961 29.46 40.24 16.62
C GLU A 961 28.15 39.52 16.24
N ALA A 962 27.99 39.21 14.95
CA ALA A 962 26.85 38.43 14.46
C ALA A 962 26.78 37.05 15.12
N ALA A 963 27.89 36.32 15.19
CA ALA A 963 27.94 35.03 15.85
C ALA A 963 27.52 35.14 17.33
N LYS A 964 28.03 36.14 18.07
CA LYS A 964 27.71 36.34 19.48
C LYS A 964 26.23 36.65 19.71
N LEU A 965 25.67 37.61 18.97
CA LEU A 965 24.29 38.06 19.16
C LEU A 965 23.25 37.06 18.64
N ARG A 966 23.58 36.29 17.60
CA ARG A 966 22.63 35.38 16.94
C ARG A 966 22.71 33.95 17.46
N PHE A 967 23.75 33.59 18.23
CA PHE A 967 23.87 32.26 18.82
C PHE A 967 22.65 31.88 19.68
N ARG A 968 22.15 32.80 20.50
CA ARG A 968 20.99 32.57 21.38
C ARG A 968 19.72 32.17 20.61
N PRO A 969 19.22 32.98 19.65
CA PRO A 969 18.03 32.59 18.89
C PRO A 969 18.27 31.36 18.00
N ILE A 970 19.49 31.16 17.45
CA ILE A 970 19.79 29.97 16.64
C ILE A 970 19.68 28.70 17.48
N VAL A 971 20.33 28.64 18.65
CA VAL A 971 20.32 27.43 19.47
C VAL A 971 18.94 27.19 20.08
N MET A 972 18.21 28.25 20.46
CA MET A 972 16.85 28.13 20.99
C MET A 972 15.90 27.50 19.97
N THR A 973 15.83 28.04 18.76
CA THR A 973 14.97 27.51 17.68
C THR A 973 15.42 26.10 17.24
N SER A 974 16.72 25.87 17.20
CA SER A 974 17.29 24.55 16.88
C SER A 974 16.94 23.47 17.91
N LEU A 975 17.02 23.80 19.20
CA LEU A 975 16.63 22.90 20.27
C LEU A 975 15.13 22.68 20.28
N ALA A 976 14.32 23.71 20.04
CA ALA A 976 12.87 23.55 19.91
C ALA A 976 12.53 22.53 18.81
N PHE A 977 13.12 22.65 17.63
CA PHE A 977 12.96 21.64 16.58
C PHE A 977 13.46 20.25 17.00
N THR A 978 14.68 20.16 17.52
CA THR A 978 15.30 18.87 17.94
C THR A 978 14.45 18.15 18.99
N PHE A 979 13.91 18.87 19.97
CA PHE A 979 13.02 18.34 20.99
C PHE A 979 11.61 18.07 20.47
N GLY A 980 11.14 18.77 19.44
CA GLY A 980 9.89 18.48 18.74
C GLY A 980 9.95 17.16 17.97
N VAL A 981 11.10 16.80 17.39
CA VAL A 981 11.29 15.52 16.69
C VAL A 981 11.81 14.39 17.60
N LEU A 982 12.20 14.71 18.85
CA LEU A 982 12.72 13.73 19.81
C LEU A 982 11.74 12.58 20.15
N PRO A 983 10.42 12.81 20.29
CA PRO A 983 9.48 11.72 20.48
C PRO A 983 9.43 10.76 19.29
N MET A 984 9.76 11.22 18.08
CA MET A 984 9.73 10.37 16.88
C MET A 984 10.83 9.31 16.90
N ILE A 985 12.04 9.62 17.39
CA ILE A 985 13.14 8.64 17.51
C ILE A 985 12.95 7.64 18.66
N PHE A 986 12.13 7.99 19.66
CA PHE A 986 11.78 7.13 20.80
C PHE A 986 10.37 6.54 20.67
N ALA A 987 9.76 6.63 19.49
CA ALA A 987 8.42 6.13 19.25
C ALA A 987 8.32 4.63 19.52
N THR A 988 7.19 4.19 20.07
CA THR A 988 6.86 2.77 20.26
C THR A 988 5.44 2.50 19.76
N GLY A 989 5.09 1.22 19.59
CA GLY A 989 3.77 0.81 19.10
C GLY A 989 3.62 0.88 17.57
N ALA A 990 2.37 0.98 17.12
CA ALA A 990 2.00 0.96 15.69
C ALA A 990 2.64 2.12 14.90
N GLY A 991 3.21 1.83 13.72
CA GLY A 991 3.79 2.86 12.85
C GLY A 991 5.08 3.48 13.42
N SER A 992 5.80 2.77 14.28
CA SER A 992 7.02 3.29 14.92
C SER A 992 8.23 3.28 13.97
N ALA A 993 8.29 2.35 13.01
CA ALA A 993 9.42 2.24 12.08
C ALA A 993 9.54 3.49 11.17
N SER A 994 8.42 3.95 10.61
CA SER A 994 8.37 5.20 9.83
C SER A 994 8.79 6.42 10.65
N ARG A 995 8.36 6.50 11.92
CA ARG A 995 8.72 7.60 12.84
C ARG A 995 10.21 7.59 13.19
N HIS A 996 10.78 6.41 13.45
CA HIS A 996 12.21 6.26 13.72
C HIS A 996 13.05 6.66 12.50
N SER A 997 12.66 6.23 11.30
CA SER A 997 13.40 6.56 10.07
C SER A 997 13.45 8.07 9.85
N LEU A 998 12.29 8.73 9.85
CA LEU A 998 12.18 10.17 9.68
C LEU A 998 12.91 10.96 10.79
N GLY A 999 12.71 10.58 12.05
CA GLY A 999 13.26 11.29 13.21
C GLY A 999 14.78 11.18 13.33
N THR A 1000 15.37 10.03 12.96
CA THR A 1000 16.81 9.79 13.11
C THR A 1000 17.63 10.70 12.21
N GLY A 1001 17.31 10.80 10.92
CA GLY A 1001 18.02 11.69 10.00
C GLY A 1001 17.89 13.16 10.41
N LEU A 1002 16.67 13.59 10.77
CA LEU A 1002 16.39 14.97 11.17
C LEU A 1002 17.16 15.41 12.42
N ILE A 1003 17.20 14.58 13.47
CA ILE A 1003 17.96 14.90 14.69
C ILE A 1003 19.45 14.99 14.38
N GLY A 1004 20.00 13.99 13.68
CA GLY A 1004 21.43 13.96 13.35
C GLY A 1004 21.85 15.19 12.55
N GLY A 1005 21.05 15.55 11.54
CA GLY A 1005 21.31 16.72 10.72
C GLY A 1005 21.13 18.03 11.48
N MET A 1006 20.11 18.15 12.33
CA MET A 1006 19.90 19.37 13.10
C MET A 1006 21.01 19.59 14.13
N ILE A 1007 21.47 18.53 14.81
CA ILE A 1007 22.59 18.63 15.74
C ILE A 1007 23.85 19.13 15.03
N ALA A 1008 24.18 18.60 13.84
CA ALA A 1008 25.33 19.07 13.08
C ALA A 1008 25.13 20.50 12.52
N ALA A 1009 23.92 20.85 12.08
CA ALA A 1009 23.58 22.19 11.63
C ALA A 1009 23.68 23.25 12.74
N SER A 1010 23.39 22.87 13.98
CA SER A 1010 23.33 23.77 15.14
C SER A 1010 24.58 23.75 16.01
N THR A 1011 25.53 22.87 15.72
CA THR A 1011 26.83 22.83 16.41
C THR A 1011 27.96 23.10 15.43
N LEU A 1012 28.12 22.29 14.37
CA LEU A 1012 29.21 22.43 13.41
C LEU A 1012 28.97 23.61 12.47
N ALA A 1013 27.81 23.70 11.81
CA ALA A 1013 27.62 24.69 10.74
C ALA A 1013 27.73 26.14 11.26
N ILE A 1014 27.21 26.43 12.45
CA ILE A 1014 27.26 27.78 13.05
C ILE A 1014 28.70 28.27 13.33
N PHE A 1015 29.67 27.37 13.50
CA PHE A 1015 31.09 27.74 13.60
C PHE A 1015 31.72 28.08 12.23
N PHE A 1016 31.22 27.46 11.16
CA PHE A 1016 31.76 27.58 9.81
C PHE A 1016 31.07 28.66 8.96
N VAL A 1017 29.80 28.97 9.22
CA VAL A 1017 29.09 30.03 8.48
C VAL A 1017 29.81 31.39 8.58
N PRO A 1018 30.27 31.86 9.78
CA PRO A 1018 31.11 33.06 9.87
C PRO A 1018 32.40 32.98 9.05
N LEU A 1019 33.01 31.79 8.97
CA LEU A 1019 34.22 31.54 8.18
C LEU A 1019 33.97 31.72 6.68
N PHE A 1020 32.87 31.17 6.16
CA PHE A 1020 32.51 31.32 4.76
C PHE A 1020 32.11 32.75 4.42
N PHE A 1021 31.36 33.43 5.30
CA PHE A 1021 31.09 34.87 5.15
C PHE A 1021 32.40 35.68 5.09
N TYR A 1022 33.33 35.44 6.02
CA TYR A 1022 34.62 36.12 6.04
C TYR A 1022 35.44 35.87 4.76
N LEU A 1023 35.50 34.62 4.28
CA LEU A 1023 36.22 34.27 3.05
C LEU A 1023 35.62 34.93 1.82
N LEU A 1024 34.31 34.84 1.67
CA LEU A 1024 33.60 35.34 0.48
C LEU A 1024 33.58 36.86 0.43
N GLU A 1025 33.45 37.54 1.57
CA GLU A 1025 33.48 39.00 1.60
C GLU A 1025 34.90 39.56 1.38
N ASN A 1026 35.94 38.90 1.91
CA ASN A 1026 37.32 39.26 1.55
C ASN A 1026 37.62 39.03 0.07
N PHE A 1027 37.08 37.95 -0.51
CA PHE A 1027 37.18 37.68 -1.95
C PHE A 1027 36.42 38.74 -2.76
N ASN A 1028 35.27 39.20 -2.28
CA ASN A 1028 34.49 40.27 -2.88
C ASN A 1028 35.28 41.59 -2.92
N GLU A 1029 35.86 42.02 -1.79
CA GLU A 1029 36.72 43.22 -1.76
C GLU A 1029 37.94 43.10 -2.68
N TRP A 1030 38.55 41.92 -2.76
CA TRP A 1030 39.67 41.69 -3.65
C TRP A 1030 39.27 41.80 -5.12
N LEU A 1031 38.10 41.25 -5.49
CA LEU A 1031 37.52 41.37 -6.83
C LEU A 1031 37.20 42.82 -7.19
N ASP A 1032 36.60 43.58 -6.28
CA ASP A 1032 36.24 44.98 -6.51
C ASP A 1032 37.48 45.86 -6.67
N LYS A 1033 38.50 45.66 -5.83
CA LYS A 1033 39.82 46.31 -5.98
C LYS A 1033 40.46 46.01 -7.34
N LYS A 1034 40.39 44.76 -7.79
CA LYS A 1034 40.94 44.34 -9.10
C LYS A 1034 40.12 44.90 -10.28
N ARG A 1035 38.81 45.10 -10.11
CA ARG A 1035 37.92 45.69 -11.12
C ARG A 1035 37.91 47.22 -11.12
N GLY A 1036 38.70 47.87 -10.26
CA GLY A 1036 38.80 49.33 -10.18
C GLY A 1036 37.57 50.01 -9.55
N LYS A 1037 36.69 49.27 -8.87
CA LYS A 1037 35.62 49.85 -8.07
C LYS A 1037 36.20 50.29 -6.73
N VAL A 1038 36.54 51.58 -6.63
CA VAL A 1038 36.94 52.19 -5.35
C VAL A 1038 35.64 52.52 -4.60
N HIS A 1039 35.36 51.79 -3.53
CA HIS A 1039 34.37 52.20 -2.54
C HIS A 1039 35.05 53.21 -1.61
N GLU A 1040 34.66 54.48 -1.69
CA GLU A 1040 34.89 55.47 -0.62
C GLU A 1040 34.10 55.12 0.64
#